data_AF-A0A7C1VIN4-F1
#
_entry.id   AF-A0A7C1VIN4-F1
#
_cell.length_a   1.000
_cell.length_b   1.000
_cell.length_c   1.000
_cell.angle_alpha   90.00
_cell.angle_beta   90.00
_cell.angle_gamma   90.00
#
_symmetry.space_group_name_H-M   'P 1'
#
loop_
_entity.id
_entity.type
_entity.pdbx_description
1 polymer ?
#
loop_
_entity_poly.entity_id
_entity_poly.type
_entity_poly.pdbx_seq_one_letter_code
_entity_poly.pdbx_strand_id
1 'polypeptide(L)'
;MEKLNNKMKHKQICVITAIFTLLLIQSIYSIAEGQNDILQIRSGNETVMCKASDILKITFDSVQMRRPIMGLQRWDMYSGEGATQKQELGYLEGAQAFLKPEQWWHRAPFFTRLTKDVDWVTHPDGAGPLWINYPYDFAFVQEAMDQEIDFASDAGIDFFIFNGPALTIHSNGWGLHNNLDAYLLNTREDKVKFVCALYGHGAMNYGRTLVDLMLDEVISYMKLPEWQTVLTGRPLVPVIFPEGFRDQLGSHANPEERMTSAEFIQYIRDRVMAAGLRNPYIVATPVPARSYESADEYMADGYDSFTDYAGSYGGAMATFGNAPSFASATDAMQLNWDNSFKPKALDFVPPMSNGNYAWPRAEGDIHYIIEKHLPGDMKALVKSSLQYVVDNPDDCGAQVLFSYSWNEHSEGGGICPTMGESPDYIPVTATLDEFGEGLSEFEAAYTPGPAQRVMQVSKTGQGPVKFPLSELNDILYEGYGYARLFVYHDDTNTSIIMTDVDKIDFNDPGNMDILLRAGGDPIIFPIDKIDSLCFETPQTIPEPQELIIKGDFNYFDAININFSGEPNDFDWRGSHNGAEPNGSDWKSMNAGGGIQRAAFCKEHVDNQFLASNKITLGEGETYRLIFRHRQHPNAATTEGVGLNVFLSSTQDKVNLTDTVRTITSFSLTNFVFDTTDFQALAGGDYYLVFSTLAPADSADVKINVDDVSLKQVLPLNKVYLETTISAVQNVVDAQSENIGFEVGQYSQTVMDLATDALNAAQNVLDTATRQNQLDESLATLENEMTKFVPNLTSTTTLRTVIDSAQAVVDAQSGNIGDEEGQFSQATVDAAGAAISSAENVRDTASFQSSVDAAVTSLRSEMAKFLPNTRAEPDVTALQNAINDAKTKTDAATVGNGAGEYSQEVMDIAVNAITDAQNVRDTATMQSVVDAAILTLEAEMAKFVPNITGIHNANIAGLRIYPNPVSNSLYINAANIAACKIMDTSGRVLLNERTSANSIDVSVLQDGIYFIQVVLENHSVVIKKFLKWSQ
;
A
#
# COMPACT_ATOMS: atom_id res chain seq x y z
N MET A 1 -4.07 -10.18 23.19
CA MET A 1 -4.11 -10.01 21.73
C MET A 1 -4.40 -8.57 21.34
N GLU A 2 -5.59 -8.02 21.57
CA GLU A 2 -5.92 -6.61 21.25
C GLU A 2 -5.01 -5.57 21.96
N LYS A 3 -4.64 -5.83 23.21
CA LYS A 3 -3.67 -5.01 23.98
C LYS A 3 -2.20 -5.13 23.50
N LEU A 4 -1.82 -6.23 22.84
CA LEU A 4 -0.50 -6.38 22.20
C LEU A 4 -0.50 -5.69 20.83
N ASN A 5 -1.60 -5.81 20.08
CA ASN A 5 -1.73 -5.27 18.73
C ASN A 5 -1.74 -3.73 18.72
N ASN A 6 -2.37 -3.09 19.71
CA ASN A 6 -2.45 -1.62 19.79
C ASN A 6 -1.17 -0.90 20.21
N LYS A 7 -0.12 -1.62 20.66
CA LYS A 7 1.18 -1.01 21.05
C LYS A 7 2.32 -1.27 20.05
N MET A 8 2.12 -2.12 19.03
CA MET A 8 3.20 -2.58 18.14
C MET A 8 3.11 -2.04 16.70
N LYS A 9 2.40 -0.93 16.45
CA LYS A 9 2.26 -0.37 15.10
C LYS A 9 3.56 0.17 14.47
N HIS A 10 4.65 0.35 15.22
CA HIS A 10 5.96 0.74 14.66
C HIS A 10 7.10 0.07 15.44
N LYS A 11 7.65 -1.03 14.90
CA LYS A 11 9.06 -1.52 14.98
C LYS A 11 9.17 -3.06 14.98
N GLN A 12 9.96 -3.55 14.02
CA GLN A 12 10.72 -4.81 13.96
C GLN A 12 9.97 -6.16 14.00
N ILE A 13 9.80 -6.75 12.80
CA ILE A 13 9.34 -8.11 12.53
C ILE A 13 10.34 -9.20 13.03
N CYS A 14 11.64 -8.89 13.15
CA CYS A 14 12.67 -9.89 13.49
C CYS A 14 12.64 -10.39 14.94
N VAL A 15 12.11 -9.62 15.90
CA VAL A 15 12.01 -10.03 17.31
C VAL A 15 10.86 -11.03 17.52
N ILE A 16 9.84 -10.99 16.65
CA ILE A 16 8.67 -11.87 16.68
C ILE A 16 9.10 -13.31 16.34
N THR A 17 9.89 -13.51 15.29
CA THR A 17 10.32 -14.85 14.84
C THR A 17 11.14 -15.58 15.90
N ALA A 18 12.11 -14.92 16.54
CA ALA A 18 12.96 -15.54 17.55
C ALA A 18 12.20 -15.98 18.82
N ILE A 19 11.23 -15.17 19.26
CA ILE A 19 10.40 -15.50 20.44
C ILE A 19 9.46 -16.67 20.12
N PHE A 20 8.88 -16.71 18.91
CA PHE A 20 8.03 -17.82 18.47
C PHE A 20 8.80 -19.13 18.33
N THR A 21 10.03 -19.10 17.78
CA THR A 21 10.88 -20.30 17.67
C THR A 21 11.26 -20.86 19.04
N LEU A 22 11.60 -20.01 20.02
CA LEU A 22 11.91 -20.43 21.39
C LEU A 22 10.70 -21.06 22.10
N LEU A 23 9.50 -20.50 21.91
CA LEU A 23 8.26 -21.02 22.48
C LEU A 23 7.83 -22.35 21.82
N LEU A 24 8.07 -22.50 20.51
CA LEU A 24 7.84 -23.76 19.78
C LEU A 24 8.73 -24.88 20.31
N ILE A 25 10.03 -24.60 20.50
CA ILE A 25 11.01 -25.56 21.04
C ILE A 25 10.61 -26.00 22.46
N GLN A 26 10.19 -25.07 23.32
CA GLN A 26 9.74 -25.38 24.68
C GLN A 26 8.44 -26.20 24.72
N SER A 27 7.54 -25.97 23.77
CA SER A 27 6.27 -26.69 23.65
C SER A 27 6.48 -28.13 23.19
N ILE A 28 7.34 -28.34 22.20
CA ILE A 28 7.73 -29.67 21.71
C ILE A 28 8.43 -30.48 22.81
N TYR A 29 9.32 -29.83 23.57
CA TYR A 29 10.05 -30.48 24.66
C TYR A 29 9.13 -30.90 25.83
N SER A 30 8.18 -30.03 26.23
CA SER A 30 7.26 -30.33 27.34
C SER A 30 6.31 -31.48 27.03
N ILE A 31 5.86 -31.59 25.77
CA ILE A 31 5.00 -32.68 25.28
C ILE A 31 5.79 -33.99 25.17
N ALA A 32 7.03 -33.93 24.68
CA ALA A 32 7.91 -35.11 24.55
C ALA A 32 8.30 -35.73 25.91
N GLU A 33 8.39 -34.92 26.97
CA GLU A 33 8.71 -35.39 28.33
C GLU A 33 7.48 -35.73 29.20
N GLY A 34 6.26 -35.56 28.67
CA GLY A 34 5.02 -35.87 29.39
C GLY A 34 4.79 -35.01 30.65
N GLN A 35 5.36 -33.81 30.71
CA GLN A 35 5.14 -32.88 31.82
C GLN A 35 4.00 -31.89 31.50
N ASN A 36 3.29 -31.48 32.58
CA ASN A 36 2.04 -30.71 32.60
C ASN A 36 1.83 -29.70 31.45
N ASP A 37 0.65 -29.79 30.84
CA ASP A 37 0.11 -29.06 29.67
C ASP A 37 0.12 -27.52 29.70
N ILE A 38 0.70 -26.84 30.70
CA ILE A 38 0.58 -25.39 30.88
C ILE A 38 1.96 -24.72 30.91
N LEU A 39 2.23 -23.91 29.88
CA LEU A 39 3.41 -23.07 29.73
C LEU A 39 3.19 -21.69 30.36
N GLN A 40 4.24 -21.19 31.01
CA GLN A 40 4.25 -19.91 31.69
C GLN A 40 5.10 -18.91 30.89
N ILE A 41 4.45 -17.96 30.21
CA ILE A 41 5.11 -16.94 29.40
C ILE A 41 5.26 -15.67 30.23
N ARG A 42 6.48 -15.16 30.36
CA ARG A 42 6.78 -13.88 31.01
C ARG A 42 7.21 -12.85 29.98
N SER A 43 6.57 -11.68 30.02
CA SER A 43 7.01 -10.49 29.32
C SER A 43 7.04 -9.33 30.30
N GLY A 44 8.23 -8.84 30.63
CA GLY A 44 8.43 -7.92 31.76
C GLY A 44 7.95 -8.51 33.09
N ASN A 45 7.14 -7.75 33.84
CA ASN A 45 6.63 -8.16 35.16
C ASN A 45 5.33 -8.99 35.11
N GLU A 46 4.76 -9.22 33.94
CA GLU A 46 3.51 -9.99 33.79
C GLU A 46 3.80 -11.45 33.42
N THR A 47 2.96 -12.34 33.93
CA THR A 47 3.05 -13.78 33.71
C THR A 47 1.71 -14.31 33.19
N VAL A 48 1.70 -14.93 32.01
CA VAL A 48 0.52 -15.51 31.38
C VAL A 48 0.68 -17.03 31.30
N MET A 49 -0.36 -17.76 31.66
CA MET A 49 -0.40 -19.23 31.61
C MET A 49 -1.22 -19.66 30.39
N CYS A 50 -0.67 -20.48 29.49
CA CYS A 50 -1.37 -20.99 28.31
C CYS A 50 -1.03 -22.46 28.05
N LYS A 51 -1.88 -23.19 27.32
CA LYS A 51 -1.63 -24.59 27.03
C LYS A 51 -0.63 -24.77 25.89
N ALA A 52 0.25 -25.77 25.99
CA ALA A 52 1.24 -26.07 24.95
C ALA A 52 0.62 -26.44 23.59
N SER A 53 -0.56 -27.08 23.61
CA SER A 53 -1.35 -27.39 22.41
C SER A 53 -1.79 -26.15 21.63
N ASP A 54 -2.06 -25.05 22.33
CA ASP A 54 -2.59 -23.84 21.71
C ASP A 54 -1.49 -23.05 21.01
N ILE A 55 -0.23 -23.13 21.49
CA ILE A 55 0.95 -22.55 20.84
C ILE A 55 1.33 -23.34 19.57
N LEU A 56 1.27 -24.66 19.61
CA LEU A 56 1.53 -25.51 18.44
C LEU A 56 0.56 -25.20 17.30
N LYS A 57 -0.71 -24.99 17.61
CA LYS A 57 -1.72 -24.62 16.61
C LYS A 57 -1.40 -23.28 15.93
N ILE A 58 -1.00 -22.27 16.70
CA ILE A 58 -0.60 -20.94 16.18
C ILE A 58 0.69 -21.02 15.34
N THR A 59 1.62 -21.91 15.71
CA THR A 59 2.91 -22.00 15.01
C THR A 59 2.78 -22.76 13.68
N PHE A 60 1.93 -23.78 13.62
CA PHE A 60 1.57 -24.43 12.36
C PHE A 60 0.82 -23.48 11.41
N ASP A 61 -0.06 -22.61 11.93
CA ASP A 61 -0.72 -21.56 11.13
C ASP A 61 0.30 -20.53 10.59
N SER A 62 1.45 -20.33 11.26
CA SER A 62 2.52 -19.40 10.83
C SER A 62 3.60 -20.01 9.92
N VAL A 63 3.65 -21.34 9.79
CA VAL A 63 4.65 -22.10 8.98
C VAL A 63 3.97 -22.81 7.81
N GLN A 64 2.70 -22.53 7.50
CA GLN A 64 2.14 -22.95 6.22
C GLN A 64 3.04 -22.40 5.11
N MET A 65 3.61 -23.29 4.28
CA MET A 65 4.15 -22.88 2.99
C MET A 65 3.04 -22.10 2.30
N ARG A 66 3.26 -20.80 2.06
CA ARG A 66 2.33 -20.02 1.25
C ARG A 66 2.17 -20.78 -0.06
N ARG A 67 0.92 -21.00 -0.48
CA ARG A 67 0.63 -21.61 -1.79
C ARG A 67 1.46 -20.91 -2.88
N PRO A 68 1.85 -21.61 -3.96
CA PRO A 68 2.48 -20.95 -5.10
C PRO A 68 1.67 -19.72 -5.55
N ILE A 69 2.38 -18.68 -5.97
CA ILE A 69 1.73 -17.43 -6.42
C ILE A 69 1.23 -17.59 -7.86
N MET A 70 0.04 -17.06 -8.12
CA MET A 70 -0.70 -17.20 -9.37
C MET A 70 -0.65 -15.88 -10.17
N GLY A 71 0.00 -15.92 -11.34
CA GLY A 71 0.04 -14.83 -12.30
C GLY A 71 -0.86 -15.08 -13.50
N LEU A 72 -1.67 -14.09 -13.89
CA LEU A 72 -2.51 -14.18 -15.09
C LEU A 72 -1.98 -13.33 -16.24
N GLN A 73 -1.80 -13.96 -17.39
CA GLN A 73 -1.48 -13.28 -18.65
C GLN A 73 -2.64 -12.38 -19.08
N ARG A 74 -2.31 -11.15 -19.47
CA ARG A 74 -3.24 -10.16 -20.03
C ARG A 74 -2.74 -9.64 -21.37
N TRP A 75 -3.63 -9.63 -22.37
CA TRP A 75 -3.41 -8.98 -23.66
C TRP A 75 -4.44 -7.88 -23.83
N ASP A 76 -4.07 -6.66 -23.46
CA ASP A 76 -5.02 -5.63 -23.05
C ASP A 76 -5.57 -4.78 -24.20
N MET A 77 -6.10 -5.43 -25.24
CA MET A 77 -6.81 -4.74 -26.32
C MET A 77 -8.15 -4.14 -25.85
N TYR A 78 -8.81 -4.69 -24.82
CA TYR A 78 -10.20 -4.39 -24.43
C TYR A 78 -10.46 -3.01 -23.77
N SER A 79 -9.78 -1.95 -24.21
CA SER A 79 -10.03 -0.56 -23.80
C SER A 79 -11.18 0.12 -24.58
N GLY A 80 -11.66 -0.53 -25.64
CA GLY A 80 -12.67 0.01 -26.57
C GLY A 80 -12.12 0.95 -27.64
N GLU A 81 -10.80 1.08 -27.74
CA GLU A 81 -10.14 1.81 -28.83
C GLU A 81 -9.83 0.90 -30.03
N GLY A 82 -9.73 1.50 -31.22
CA GLY A 82 -9.02 0.93 -32.38
C GLY A 82 -9.41 -0.51 -32.77
N ALA A 83 -8.48 -1.44 -32.53
CA ALA A 83 -8.58 -2.84 -32.93
C ALA A 83 -9.72 -3.59 -32.23
N THR A 84 -10.04 -3.28 -30.97
CA THR A 84 -11.10 -3.99 -30.22
C THR A 84 -12.46 -3.88 -30.85
N GLN A 85 -12.80 -2.69 -31.36
CA GLN A 85 -14.07 -2.48 -32.03
C GLN A 85 -14.19 -3.25 -33.35
N LYS A 86 -13.07 -3.44 -34.06
CA LYS A 86 -13.02 -3.99 -35.41
C LYS A 86 -12.77 -5.51 -35.42
N GLN A 87 -11.81 -5.95 -34.62
CA GLN A 87 -11.34 -7.33 -34.56
C GLN A 87 -12.17 -8.16 -33.59
N GLU A 88 -12.42 -7.66 -32.38
CA GLU A 88 -13.10 -8.42 -31.33
C GLU A 88 -14.62 -8.30 -31.45
N LEU A 89 -15.19 -7.10 -31.29
CA LEU A 89 -16.64 -6.94 -31.14
C LEU A 89 -17.40 -6.85 -32.46
N GLY A 90 -16.72 -6.38 -33.51
CA GLY A 90 -17.36 -6.03 -34.78
C GLY A 90 -18.34 -4.88 -34.69
N TYR A 91 -18.19 -4.01 -33.68
CA TYR A 91 -18.94 -2.75 -33.52
C TYR A 91 -18.64 -1.79 -34.67
N LEU A 92 -17.36 -1.66 -35.03
CA LEU A 92 -16.92 -1.00 -36.25
C LEU A 92 -16.64 -2.03 -37.34
N GLU A 93 -16.69 -1.60 -38.59
CA GLU A 93 -16.37 -2.46 -39.73
C GLU A 93 -14.91 -2.94 -39.66
N GLY A 94 -14.72 -4.27 -39.73
CA GLY A 94 -13.43 -4.95 -39.65
C GLY A 94 -13.53 -6.36 -40.22
N ALA A 95 -12.40 -6.90 -40.68
CA ALA A 95 -12.37 -8.19 -41.38
C ALA A 95 -12.63 -9.41 -40.46
N GLN A 96 -12.29 -9.31 -39.17
CA GLN A 96 -12.36 -10.42 -38.21
C GLN A 96 -13.69 -10.43 -37.44
N ALA A 97 -13.99 -9.37 -36.67
CA ALA A 97 -15.25 -9.19 -35.94
C ALA A 97 -15.71 -10.46 -35.16
N PHE A 98 -14.79 -11.05 -34.39
CA PHE A 98 -14.89 -12.38 -33.81
C PHE A 98 -16.18 -12.62 -33.01
N LEU A 99 -16.53 -11.72 -32.10
CA LEU A 99 -17.69 -11.81 -31.21
C LEU A 99 -18.97 -11.21 -31.81
N LYS A 100 -18.94 -10.70 -33.04
CA LYS A 100 -20.13 -10.14 -33.71
C LYS A 100 -21.29 -11.14 -33.81
N PRO A 101 -21.10 -12.42 -34.16
CA PRO A 101 -22.18 -13.40 -34.20
C PRO A 101 -22.77 -13.69 -32.81
N GLU A 102 -24.11 -13.70 -32.72
CA GLU A 102 -24.87 -13.85 -31.46
C GLU A 102 -24.46 -15.06 -30.61
N GLN A 103 -24.12 -16.17 -31.26
CA GLN A 103 -23.67 -17.38 -30.58
C GLN A 103 -22.41 -17.20 -29.72
N TRP A 104 -21.61 -16.14 -29.93
CA TRP A 104 -20.39 -15.84 -29.18
C TRP A 104 -20.55 -14.73 -28.13
N TRP A 105 -21.73 -14.10 -28.01
CA TRP A 105 -21.93 -12.98 -27.08
C TRP A 105 -21.69 -13.34 -25.61
N HIS A 106 -21.90 -14.61 -25.25
CA HIS A 106 -21.60 -15.13 -23.90
C HIS A 106 -20.12 -15.03 -23.49
N ARG A 107 -19.21 -14.75 -24.44
CA ARG A 107 -17.79 -14.51 -24.19
C ARG A 107 -17.43 -13.04 -24.08
N ALA A 108 -18.32 -12.11 -24.44
CA ALA A 108 -18.02 -10.69 -24.39
C ALA A 108 -17.70 -10.24 -22.95
N PRO A 109 -16.71 -9.35 -22.74
CA PRO A 109 -16.34 -8.86 -21.40
C PRO A 109 -17.52 -8.25 -20.64
N PHE A 110 -17.49 -8.27 -19.30
CA PHE A 110 -18.60 -7.79 -18.44
C PHE A 110 -19.02 -6.33 -18.68
N PHE A 111 -18.09 -5.49 -19.14
CA PHE A 111 -18.34 -4.08 -19.47
C PHE A 111 -18.90 -3.87 -20.89
N THR A 112 -19.13 -4.93 -21.66
CA THR A 112 -19.81 -4.86 -22.97
C THR A 112 -21.30 -4.59 -22.79
N ARG A 113 -21.94 -3.92 -23.76
CA ARG A 113 -23.39 -3.78 -23.82
C ARG A 113 -23.89 -4.14 -25.22
N LEU A 114 -25.14 -4.57 -25.35
CA LEU A 114 -25.77 -4.64 -26.66
C LEU A 114 -25.96 -3.21 -27.17
N THR A 115 -25.56 -2.92 -28.41
CA THR A 115 -25.65 -1.58 -29.01
C THR A 115 -27.05 -0.99 -28.92
N LYS A 116 -28.09 -1.82 -29.04
CA LYS A 116 -29.50 -1.39 -28.92
C LYS A 116 -29.87 -0.84 -27.53
N ASP A 117 -29.08 -1.14 -26.50
CA ASP A 117 -29.32 -0.76 -25.11
C ASP A 117 -28.42 0.42 -24.67
N VAL A 118 -27.65 1.02 -25.58
CA VAL A 118 -26.72 2.14 -25.32
C VAL A 118 -27.25 3.43 -25.96
N ASP A 119 -28.38 3.94 -25.47
CA ASP A 119 -29.04 5.11 -26.06
C ASP A 119 -28.42 6.48 -25.67
N TRP A 120 -27.45 6.48 -24.76
CA TRP A 120 -26.74 7.67 -24.29
C TRP A 120 -25.57 8.09 -25.20
N VAL A 121 -25.24 7.31 -26.23
CA VAL A 121 -24.26 7.69 -27.26
C VAL A 121 -24.89 7.64 -28.65
N THR A 122 -24.37 8.47 -29.57
CA THR A 122 -24.77 8.37 -30.99
C THR A 122 -23.93 7.30 -31.68
N HIS A 123 -24.57 6.22 -32.11
CA HIS A 123 -23.90 5.14 -32.85
C HIS A 123 -23.63 5.52 -34.31
N PRO A 124 -22.50 5.06 -34.90
CA PRO A 124 -22.25 5.21 -36.33
C PRO A 124 -23.23 4.38 -37.15
N ASP A 125 -23.51 4.83 -38.38
CA ASP A 125 -24.31 4.06 -39.35
C ASP A 125 -23.68 2.69 -39.59
N GLY A 126 -24.45 1.62 -39.38
CA GLY A 126 -23.97 0.24 -39.55
C GLY A 126 -23.18 -0.32 -38.36
N ALA A 127 -23.27 0.32 -37.18
CA ALA A 127 -22.70 -0.22 -35.94
C ALA A 127 -23.10 -1.68 -35.71
N GLY A 128 -22.12 -2.49 -35.28
CA GLY A 128 -22.33 -3.87 -34.88
C GLY A 128 -23.19 -4.02 -33.62
N PRO A 129 -23.51 -5.27 -33.23
CA PRO A 129 -24.47 -5.54 -32.15
C PRO A 129 -23.90 -5.38 -30.74
N LEU A 130 -22.57 -5.39 -30.57
CA LEU A 130 -21.90 -5.25 -29.29
C LEU A 130 -21.17 -3.90 -29.24
N TRP A 131 -21.33 -3.16 -28.15
CA TRP A 131 -20.70 -1.87 -27.88
C TRP A 131 -19.82 -1.97 -26.64
N ILE A 132 -18.62 -1.39 -26.72
CA ILE A 132 -17.75 -1.04 -25.59
C ILE A 132 -17.24 0.36 -25.86
N ASN A 133 -17.21 1.26 -24.88
CA ASN A 133 -16.42 2.50 -24.86
C ASN A 133 -16.14 3.17 -26.23
N TYR A 134 -17.20 3.42 -27.03
CA TYR A 134 -17.08 4.14 -28.31
C TYR A 134 -18.11 5.28 -28.39
N PRO A 135 -17.68 6.55 -28.50
CA PRO A 135 -16.30 7.02 -28.58
C PRO A 135 -15.48 6.68 -27.32
N TYR A 136 -14.16 6.60 -27.48
CA TYR A 136 -13.23 6.22 -26.41
C TYR A 136 -13.26 7.24 -25.26
N ASP A 137 -13.44 6.73 -24.04
CA ASP A 137 -13.32 7.46 -22.77
C ASP A 137 -12.41 6.68 -21.81
N PHE A 138 -11.33 7.30 -21.34
CA PHE A 138 -10.42 6.66 -20.39
C PHE A 138 -11.10 6.41 -19.03
N ALA A 139 -12.08 7.23 -18.63
CA ALA A 139 -12.81 7.01 -17.37
C ALA A 139 -13.56 5.67 -17.35
N PHE A 140 -14.05 5.23 -18.50
CA PHE A 140 -14.64 3.89 -18.66
C PHE A 140 -13.60 2.79 -18.47
N VAL A 141 -12.40 2.96 -19.04
CA VAL A 141 -11.28 1.99 -18.88
C VAL A 141 -10.86 1.92 -17.41
N GLN A 142 -10.79 3.07 -16.73
CA GLN A 142 -10.50 3.15 -15.29
C GLN A 142 -11.54 2.39 -14.46
N GLU A 143 -12.84 2.64 -14.69
CA GLU A 143 -13.92 1.95 -13.98
C GLU A 143 -13.90 0.44 -14.23
N ALA A 144 -13.65 0.02 -15.47
CA ALA A 144 -13.53 -1.39 -15.83
C ALA A 144 -12.34 -2.05 -15.12
N MET A 145 -11.16 -1.43 -15.15
CA MET A 145 -9.95 -1.94 -14.48
C MET A 145 -10.16 -2.06 -12.96
N ASP A 146 -10.79 -1.07 -12.34
CA ASP A 146 -11.12 -1.10 -10.93
C ASP A 146 -12.03 -2.30 -10.57
N GLN A 147 -13.02 -2.61 -11.40
CA GLN A 147 -13.87 -3.79 -11.22
C GLN A 147 -13.08 -5.09 -11.48
N GLU A 148 -12.19 -5.12 -12.46
CA GLU A 148 -11.32 -6.26 -12.72
C GLU A 148 -10.39 -6.57 -11.54
N ILE A 149 -9.80 -5.56 -10.90
CA ILE A 149 -8.97 -5.72 -9.69
C ILE A 149 -9.81 -6.29 -8.55
N ASP A 150 -11.05 -5.83 -8.38
CA ASP A 150 -11.97 -6.38 -7.36
C ASP A 150 -12.27 -7.85 -7.63
N PHE A 151 -12.67 -8.21 -8.85
CA PHE A 151 -12.93 -9.59 -9.23
C PHE A 151 -11.71 -10.49 -9.04
N ALA A 152 -10.54 -10.03 -9.45
CA ALA A 152 -9.31 -10.79 -9.31
C ALA A 152 -8.89 -10.96 -7.85
N SER A 153 -9.00 -9.89 -7.05
CA SER A 153 -8.73 -9.93 -5.61
C SER A 153 -9.68 -10.85 -4.86
N ASP A 154 -10.97 -10.83 -5.20
CA ASP A 154 -11.99 -11.68 -4.56
C ASP A 154 -11.77 -13.17 -4.89
N ALA A 155 -11.29 -13.47 -6.11
CA ALA A 155 -10.86 -14.81 -6.49
C ALA A 155 -9.51 -15.22 -5.89
N GLY A 156 -8.77 -14.30 -5.27
CA GLY A 156 -7.47 -14.56 -4.65
C GLY A 156 -6.30 -14.63 -5.64
N ILE A 157 -6.42 -14.04 -6.83
CA ILE A 157 -5.33 -13.92 -7.81
C ILE A 157 -4.25 -12.98 -7.27
N ASP A 158 -2.98 -13.36 -7.42
CA ASP A 158 -1.87 -12.63 -6.82
C ASP A 158 -1.39 -11.46 -7.69
N PHE A 159 -1.26 -11.65 -9.00
CA PHE A 159 -0.81 -10.59 -9.90
C PHE A 159 -1.24 -10.74 -11.36
N PHE A 160 -1.24 -9.61 -12.07
CA PHE A 160 -1.40 -9.55 -13.53
C PHE A 160 -0.05 -9.46 -14.26
N ILE A 161 0.01 -10.04 -15.45
CA ILE A 161 1.14 -9.94 -16.38
C ILE A 161 0.67 -9.13 -17.59
N PHE A 162 1.02 -7.85 -17.61
CA PHE A 162 0.69 -6.95 -18.71
C PHE A 162 1.65 -7.19 -19.88
N ASN A 163 1.08 -7.42 -21.07
CA ASN A 163 1.84 -7.63 -22.30
C ASN A 163 1.61 -6.49 -23.29
N GLY A 164 2.69 -5.96 -23.85
CA GLY A 164 2.67 -4.90 -24.84
C GLY A 164 3.99 -4.14 -24.86
N PRO A 165 4.26 -3.33 -25.90
CA PRO A 165 5.45 -2.50 -25.94
C PRO A 165 5.38 -1.39 -24.87
N ALA A 166 6.54 -1.01 -24.34
CA ALA A 166 6.71 0.16 -23.47
C ALA A 166 6.25 1.45 -24.17
N LEU A 167 5.59 2.34 -23.42
CA LEU A 167 5.02 3.59 -23.94
C LEU A 167 6.09 4.52 -24.53
N THR A 168 7.27 4.52 -23.93
CA THR A 168 8.46 5.30 -24.33
C THR A 168 8.99 4.94 -25.73
N ILE A 169 8.72 3.72 -26.21
CA ILE A 169 9.23 3.25 -27.51
C ILE A 169 8.14 3.27 -28.56
N HIS A 170 6.89 3.06 -28.15
CA HIS A 170 5.76 3.13 -29.04
C HIS A 170 4.62 3.91 -28.40
N SER A 171 4.29 5.07 -28.98
CA SER A 171 3.20 5.91 -28.48
C SER A 171 1.89 5.12 -28.35
N ASN A 172 1.31 5.20 -27.16
CA ASN A 172 0.14 4.45 -26.67
C ASN A 172 0.17 2.92 -26.81
N GLY A 173 1.30 2.30 -27.16
CA GLY A 173 1.43 0.84 -27.31
C GLY A 173 0.30 0.15 -28.11
N TRP A 174 -0.19 0.76 -29.20
CA TRP A 174 -1.37 0.31 -29.97
C TRP A 174 -2.71 0.25 -29.21
N GLY A 175 -2.85 1.02 -28.14
CA GLY A 175 -3.99 0.99 -27.23
C GLY A 175 -3.95 -0.18 -26.23
N LEU A 176 -2.85 -0.96 -26.22
CA LEU A 176 -2.61 -2.04 -25.25
C LEU A 176 -2.21 -1.49 -23.88
N HIS A 177 -1.59 -0.31 -23.85
CA HIS A 177 -1.11 0.29 -22.61
C HIS A 177 -2.23 0.95 -21.79
N ASN A 178 -3.36 1.31 -22.41
CA ASN A 178 -4.50 1.97 -21.76
C ASN A 178 -4.95 1.28 -20.46
N ASN A 179 -4.95 -0.06 -20.42
CA ASN A 179 -5.32 -0.80 -19.21
C ASN A 179 -4.20 -0.82 -18.16
N LEU A 180 -2.93 -0.85 -18.57
CA LEU A 180 -1.82 -0.69 -17.63
C LEU A 180 -1.83 0.71 -17.02
N ASP A 181 -2.11 1.75 -17.81
CA ASP A 181 -2.28 3.12 -17.29
C ASP A 181 -3.42 3.20 -16.27
N ALA A 182 -4.57 2.58 -16.59
CA ALA A 182 -5.69 2.49 -15.66
C ALA A 182 -5.34 1.72 -14.38
N TYR A 183 -4.54 0.65 -14.50
CA TYR A 183 -4.02 -0.06 -13.34
C TYR A 183 -3.08 0.84 -12.54
N LEU A 184 -2.12 1.54 -13.14
CA LEU A 184 -1.18 2.38 -12.39
C LEU A 184 -1.86 3.57 -11.68
N LEU A 185 -3.03 4.00 -12.16
CA LEU A 185 -3.86 5.05 -11.54
C LEU A 185 -4.87 4.53 -10.52
N ASN A 186 -5.00 3.21 -10.35
CA ASN A 186 -5.99 2.61 -9.48
C ASN A 186 -5.76 2.99 -7.99
N THR A 187 -6.85 3.09 -7.22
CA THR A 187 -6.78 3.42 -5.77
C THR A 187 -6.89 2.20 -4.85
N ARG A 188 -6.88 0.99 -5.42
CA ARG A 188 -7.07 -0.29 -4.74
C ARG A 188 -5.73 -0.87 -4.29
N GLU A 189 -5.05 -0.10 -3.45
CA GLU A 189 -3.75 -0.44 -2.86
C GLU A 189 -3.78 -1.85 -2.22
N ASP A 190 -2.67 -2.59 -2.33
CA ASP A 190 -2.45 -3.92 -1.73
C ASP A 190 -3.36 -5.08 -2.20
N LYS A 191 -4.16 -4.93 -3.27
CA LYS A 191 -5.05 -6.00 -3.77
C LYS A 191 -4.37 -7.02 -4.69
N VAL A 192 -4.13 -6.63 -5.95
CA VAL A 192 -3.56 -7.48 -6.99
C VAL A 192 -2.30 -6.81 -7.49
N LYS A 193 -1.17 -7.51 -7.44
CA LYS A 193 0.12 -7.00 -7.92
C LYS A 193 0.23 -7.03 -9.44
N PHE A 194 1.33 -6.56 -9.99
CA PHE A 194 1.57 -6.66 -11.42
C PHE A 194 3.04 -6.87 -11.80
N VAL A 195 3.24 -7.30 -13.04
CA VAL A 195 4.48 -7.16 -13.79
C VAL A 195 4.17 -6.71 -15.22
N CYS A 196 5.11 -6.05 -15.86
CA CYS A 196 5.08 -5.77 -17.30
C CYS A 196 6.14 -6.64 -18.00
N ALA A 197 5.74 -7.38 -19.03
CA ALA A 197 6.64 -8.23 -19.80
C ALA A 197 7.50 -7.40 -20.76
N LEU A 198 8.80 -7.71 -20.87
CA LEU A 198 9.67 -7.09 -21.87
C LEU A 198 9.30 -7.60 -23.27
N TYR A 199 8.93 -6.71 -24.18
CA TYR A 199 8.18 -7.06 -25.40
C TYR A 199 9.04 -7.10 -26.67
N GLY A 200 9.50 -8.30 -27.05
CA GLY A 200 10.41 -8.54 -28.18
C GLY A 200 9.75 -8.75 -29.54
N HIS A 201 8.53 -8.26 -29.78
CA HIS A 201 7.78 -8.56 -31.00
C HIS A 201 8.46 -8.04 -32.27
N GLY A 202 8.34 -8.80 -33.37
CA GLY A 202 8.98 -8.50 -34.67
C GLY A 202 8.55 -7.20 -35.37
N ALA A 203 7.52 -6.52 -34.86
CA ALA A 203 7.10 -5.19 -35.32
C ALA A 203 7.97 -4.07 -34.74
N MET A 204 8.71 -4.34 -33.66
CA MET A 204 9.71 -3.44 -33.10
C MET A 204 11.04 -3.63 -33.83
N ASN A 205 11.95 -2.66 -33.72
CA ASN A 205 13.30 -2.75 -34.26
C ASN A 205 14.32 -2.38 -33.19
N TYR A 206 14.62 -3.31 -32.28
CA TYR A 206 15.46 -3.05 -31.12
C TYR A 206 16.94 -2.87 -31.48
N GLY A 207 17.51 -1.79 -30.96
CA GLY A 207 18.93 -1.60 -30.68
C GLY A 207 19.11 -1.32 -29.18
N ARG A 208 20.35 -1.25 -28.70
CA ARG A 208 20.72 -0.83 -27.33
C ARG A 208 19.95 0.39 -26.85
N THR A 209 19.86 1.44 -27.67
CA THR A 209 19.18 2.70 -27.29
C THR A 209 17.69 2.48 -26.99
N LEU A 210 16.99 1.64 -27.75
CA LEU A 210 15.58 1.34 -27.46
C LEU A 210 15.44 0.41 -26.25
N VAL A 211 16.38 -0.53 -26.06
CA VAL A 211 16.43 -1.31 -24.83
C VAL A 211 16.59 -0.40 -23.62
N ASP A 212 17.39 0.67 -23.71
CA ASP A 212 17.57 1.62 -22.62
C ASP A 212 16.26 2.31 -22.23
N LEU A 213 15.51 2.82 -23.22
CA LEU A 213 14.21 3.45 -22.99
C LEU A 213 13.19 2.48 -22.39
N MET A 214 13.15 1.24 -22.90
CA MET A 214 12.28 0.19 -22.37
C MET A 214 12.60 -0.05 -20.88
N LEU A 215 13.88 -0.20 -20.56
CA LEU A 215 14.31 -0.52 -19.22
C LEU A 215 14.14 0.67 -18.27
N ASP A 216 14.34 1.91 -18.71
CA ASP A 216 14.08 3.09 -17.87
C ASP A 216 12.62 3.13 -17.42
N GLU A 217 11.68 2.90 -18.35
CA GLU A 217 10.25 2.83 -18.04
C GLU A 217 9.94 1.64 -17.13
N VAL A 218 10.31 0.42 -17.51
CA VAL A 218 9.93 -0.78 -16.76
C VAL A 218 10.61 -0.82 -15.38
N ILE A 219 11.86 -0.39 -15.24
CA ILE A 219 12.54 -0.30 -13.93
C ILE A 219 11.84 0.71 -13.01
N SER A 220 11.26 1.78 -13.55
CA SER A 220 10.46 2.71 -12.75
C SER A 220 9.26 2.00 -12.12
N TYR A 221 8.60 1.11 -12.87
CA TYR A 221 7.52 0.26 -12.36
C TYR A 221 8.03 -0.78 -11.36
N MET A 222 9.20 -1.38 -11.58
CA MET A 222 9.79 -2.37 -10.65
C MET A 222 10.08 -1.82 -9.25
N LYS A 223 10.18 -0.50 -9.09
CA LYS A 223 10.38 0.17 -7.80
C LYS A 223 9.08 0.32 -7.00
N LEU A 224 7.93 0.15 -7.64
CA LEU A 224 6.62 0.23 -6.99
C LEU A 224 6.40 -0.99 -6.08
N PRO A 225 5.80 -0.82 -4.88
CA PRO A 225 5.52 -1.93 -3.97
C PRO A 225 4.56 -2.98 -4.57
N GLU A 226 3.76 -2.59 -5.55
CA GLU A 226 2.83 -3.42 -6.32
C GLU A 226 3.55 -4.32 -7.33
N TRP A 227 4.84 -4.10 -7.63
CA TRP A 227 5.59 -5.01 -8.49
C TRP A 227 5.73 -6.39 -7.83
N GLN A 228 5.45 -7.45 -8.60
CA GLN A 228 5.57 -8.81 -8.08
C GLN A 228 7.04 -9.23 -7.94
N THR A 229 7.38 -9.81 -6.79
CA THR A 229 8.71 -10.36 -6.51
C THR A 229 8.63 -11.84 -6.13
N VAL A 230 9.69 -12.59 -6.40
CA VAL A 230 9.87 -14.00 -6.03
C VAL A 230 11.17 -14.19 -5.23
N LEU A 231 11.41 -15.39 -4.69
CA LEU A 231 12.70 -15.79 -4.09
C LEU A 231 13.32 -14.73 -3.16
N THR A 232 12.56 -14.32 -2.14
CA THR A 232 12.98 -13.31 -1.16
C THR A 232 13.22 -11.92 -1.80
N GLY A 233 12.33 -11.45 -2.67
CA GLY A 233 12.34 -10.05 -3.14
C GLY A 233 13.10 -9.79 -4.45
N ARG A 234 13.36 -10.81 -5.26
CA ARG A 234 13.83 -10.65 -6.65
C ARG A 234 12.67 -10.16 -7.52
N PRO A 235 12.78 -9.03 -8.25
CA PRO A 235 11.76 -8.61 -9.21
C PRO A 235 11.49 -9.70 -10.25
N LEU A 236 10.23 -10.09 -10.46
CA LEU A 236 9.86 -11.06 -11.49
C LEU A 236 9.78 -10.36 -12.85
N VAL A 237 10.49 -10.87 -13.86
CA VAL A 237 10.60 -10.20 -15.18
C VAL A 237 10.37 -11.21 -16.31
N PRO A 238 9.14 -11.31 -16.85
CA PRO A 238 8.88 -12.06 -18.07
C PRO A 238 9.48 -11.34 -19.30
N VAL A 239 10.09 -12.09 -20.21
CA VAL A 239 10.57 -11.61 -21.51
C VAL A 239 9.79 -12.33 -22.60
N ILE A 240 8.84 -11.65 -23.21
CA ILE A 240 8.00 -12.20 -24.28
C ILE A 240 8.66 -12.00 -25.65
N PHE A 241 8.64 -13.04 -26.49
CA PHE A 241 9.41 -13.10 -27.75
C PHE A 241 10.93 -12.90 -27.56
N PRO A 242 11.61 -13.70 -26.70
CA PRO A 242 13.04 -13.57 -26.47
C PRO A 242 13.88 -13.73 -27.75
N GLU A 243 13.42 -14.54 -28.71
CA GLU A 243 14.06 -14.71 -30.02
C GLU A 243 14.02 -13.42 -30.84
N GLY A 244 12.96 -12.62 -30.69
CA GLY A 244 12.86 -11.35 -31.39
C GLY A 244 13.93 -10.36 -30.90
N PHE A 245 14.19 -10.29 -29.59
CA PHE A 245 15.33 -9.54 -29.06
C PHE A 245 16.66 -10.07 -29.58
N ARG A 246 16.89 -11.38 -29.50
CA ARG A 246 18.11 -12.03 -30.02
C ARG A 246 18.38 -11.65 -31.47
N ASP A 247 17.39 -11.84 -32.32
CA ASP A 247 17.55 -11.67 -33.76
C ASP A 247 17.75 -10.20 -34.12
N GLN A 248 16.99 -9.29 -33.49
CA GLN A 248 17.10 -7.85 -33.76
C GLN A 248 18.39 -7.24 -33.22
N LEU A 249 18.74 -7.51 -31.96
CA LEU A 249 19.96 -7.00 -31.33
C LEU A 249 21.22 -7.63 -31.95
N GLY A 250 21.21 -8.94 -32.20
CA GLY A 250 22.36 -9.64 -32.77
C GLY A 250 22.66 -9.25 -34.22
N SER A 251 21.62 -8.93 -35.00
CA SER A 251 21.75 -8.58 -36.42
C SER A 251 21.67 -7.07 -36.71
N HIS A 252 21.60 -6.22 -35.68
CA HIS A 252 21.37 -4.78 -35.85
C HIS A 252 22.38 -4.13 -36.82
N ALA A 253 21.93 -3.21 -37.66
CA ALA A 253 22.79 -2.64 -38.71
C ALA A 253 23.98 -1.84 -38.15
N ASN A 254 23.75 -1.06 -37.08
CA ASN A 254 24.80 -0.34 -36.35
C ASN A 254 25.48 -1.28 -35.32
N PRO A 255 26.82 -1.50 -35.39
CA PRO A 255 27.54 -2.32 -34.41
C PRO A 255 27.44 -1.85 -32.95
N GLU A 256 27.31 -0.54 -32.71
CA GLU A 256 27.21 0.03 -31.35
C GLU A 256 25.88 -0.31 -30.65
N GLU A 257 24.86 -0.62 -31.45
CA GLU A 257 23.52 -0.98 -31.00
C GLU A 257 23.34 -2.48 -30.81
N ARG A 258 24.35 -3.29 -31.15
CA ARG A 258 24.26 -4.75 -31.07
C ARG A 258 24.42 -5.25 -29.64
N MET A 259 23.70 -6.32 -29.34
CA MET A 259 23.93 -7.18 -28.19
C MET A 259 23.70 -8.64 -28.60
N THR A 260 24.53 -9.53 -28.09
CA THR A 260 24.17 -10.96 -28.01
C THR A 260 23.04 -11.15 -27.00
N SER A 261 22.33 -12.28 -27.06
CA SER A 261 21.30 -12.60 -26.06
C SER A 261 21.86 -12.61 -24.63
N ALA A 262 23.02 -13.24 -24.41
CA ALA A 262 23.68 -13.25 -23.11
C ALA A 262 24.02 -11.84 -22.60
N GLU A 263 24.53 -10.96 -23.48
CA GLU A 263 24.79 -9.56 -23.12
C GLU A 263 23.50 -8.82 -22.79
N PHE A 264 22.41 -9.05 -23.53
CA PHE A 264 21.11 -8.44 -23.25
C PHE A 264 20.58 -8.83 -21.87
N ILE A 265 20.65 -10.12 -21.51
CA ILE A 265 20.18 -10.59 -20.21
C ILE A 265 21.05 -10.08 -19.07
N GLN A 266 22.37 -10.09 -19.23
CA GLN A 266 23.27 -9.49 -18.25
C GLN A 266 23.00 -7.99 -18.10
N TYR A 267 22.72 -7.29 -19.21
CA TYR A 267 22.44 -5.86 -19.20
C TYR A 267 21.17 -5.51 -18.42
N ILE A 268 20.11 -6.33 -18.51
CA ILE A 268 18.91 -6.19 -17.68
C ILE A 268 19.28 -6.30 -16.20
N ARG A 269 20.05 -7.33 -15.81
CA ARG A 269 20.45 -7.55 -14.42
C ARG A 269 21.25 -6.37 -13.87
N ASP A 270 22.23 -5.90 -14.64
CA ASP A 270 23.10 -4.79 -14.25
C ASP A 270 22.28 -3.51 -14.04
N ARG A 271 21.36 -3.19 -14.96
CA ARG A 271 20.50 -2.00 -14.86
C ARG A 271 19.54 -2.06 -13.68
N VAL A 272 18.89 -3.21 -13.45
CA VAL A 272 17.98 -3.41 -12.33
C VAL A 272 18.72 -3.29 -10.99
N MET A 273 19.90 -3.91 -10.87
CA MET A 273 20.71 -3.82 -9.65
C MET A 273 21.30 -2.43 -9.42
N ALA A 274 21.72 -1.73 -10.48
CA ALA A 274 22.18 -0.35 -10.39
C ALA A 274 21.07 0.60 -9.90
N ALA A 275 19.80 0.26 -10.15
CA ALA A 275 18.65 0.98 -9.62
C ALA A 275 18.32 0.68 -8.14
N GLY A 276 19.16 -0.12 -7.46
CA GLY A 276 19.01 -0.47 -6.03
C GLY A 276 18.10 -1.67 -5.75
N LEU A 277 17.62 -2.36 -6.79
CA LEU A 277 16.78 -3.55 -6.66
C LEU A 277 17.64 -4.83 -6.57
N ARG A 278 17.04 -5.93 -6.12
CA ARG A 278 17.71 -7.24 -6.14
C ARG A 278 17.88 -7.74 -7.57
N ASN A 279 18.83 -8.66 -7.78
CA ASN A 279 19.00 -9.35 -9.06
C ASN A 279 17.65 -9.94 -9.54
N PRO A 280 17.11 -9.51 -10.70
CA PRO A 280 15.77 -9.92 -11.16
C PRO A 280 15.70 -11.42 -11.44
N TYR A 281 14.51 -12.01 -11.34
CA TYR A 281 14.23 -13.37 -11.79
C TYR A 281 13.62 -13.31 -13.19
N ILE A 282 14.41 -13.65 -14.21
CA ILE A 282 14.08 -13.40 -15.62
C ILE A 282 13.53 -14.69 -16.26
N VAL A 283 12.34 -14.60 -16.85
CA VAL A 283 11.59 -15.74 -17.40
C VAL A 283 11.45 -15.62 -18.93
N ALA A 284 12.06 -16.54 -19.69
CA ALA A 284 11.90 -16.60 -21.15
C ALA A 284 10.48 -17.05 -21.52
N THR A 285 9.76 -16.27 -22.32
CA THR A 285 8.33 -16.48 -22.64
C THR A 285 8.08 -16.43 -24.16
N PRO A 286 8.53 -17.42 -24.95
CA PRO A 286 8.39 -17.41 -26.41
C PRO A 286 6.95 -17.66 -26.90
N VAL A 287 6.74 -17.27 -28.16
CA VAL A 287 5.54 -17.51 -28.94
C VAL A 287 5.99 -18.00 -30.33
N PRO A 288 5.58 -19.19 -30.81
CA PRO A 288 4.60 -20.11 -30.23
C PRO A 288 5.14 -20.96 -29.05
N ALA A 289 4.21 -21.59 -28.32
CA ALA A 289 4.44 -22.38 -27.09
C ALA A 289 5.20 -23.70 -27.32
N ARG A 290 6.54 -23.62 -27.39
CA ARG A 290 7.49 -24.76 -27.31
C ARG A 290 8.81 -24.33 -26.64
N SER A 291 8.73 -23.53 -25.58
CA SER A 291 9.89 -22.94 -24.89
C SER A 291 10.96 -23.95 -24.47
N TYR A 292 10.55 -25.16 -24.10
CA TYR A 292 11.44 -26.27 -23.75
C TYR A 292 12.40 -26.69 -24.88
N GLU A 293 12.14 -26.34 -26.15
CA GLU A 293 13.07 -26.60 -27.26
C GLU A 293 14.30 -25.69 -27.24
N SER A 294 14.15 -24.50 -26.66
CA SER A 294 15.18 -23.47 -26.54
C SER A 294 15.74 -23.35 -25.12
N ALA A 295 15.35 -24.22 -24.19
CA ALA A 295 15.73 -24.13 -22.77
C ALA A 295 17.25 -24.12 -22.54
N ASP A 296 18.01 -24.92 -23.31
CA ASP A 296 19.48 -24.93 -23.23
C ASP A 296 20.09 -23.60 -23.71
N GLU A 297 19.48 -22.96 -24.71
CA GLU A 297 19.88 -21.64 -25.20
C GLU A 297 19.56 -20.56 -24.16
N TYR A 298 18.37 -20.59 -23.56
CA TYR A 298 18.00 -19.65 -22.49
C TYR A 298 18.91 -19.79 -21.26
N MET A 299 19.29 -21.02 -20.90
CA MET A 299 20.24 -21.25 -19.82
C MET A 299 21.61 -20.66 -20.15
N ALA A 300 22.09 -20.84 -21.39
CA ALA A 300 23.34 -20.28 -21.86
C ALA A 300 23.31 -18.74 -21.93
N ASP A 301 22.16 -18.16 -22.24
CA ASP A 301 21.93 -16.71 -22.26
C ASP A 301 21.78 -16.11 -20.85
N GLY A 302 21.58 -16.94 -19.83
CA GLY A 302 21.52 -16.51 -18.42
C GLY A 302 20.12 -16.19 -17.90
N TYR A 303 19.06 -16.70 -18.53
CA TYR A 303 17.70 -16.68 -17.97
C TYR A 303 17.65 -17.50 -16.67
N ASP A 304 16.76 -17.14 -15.74
CA ASP A 304 16.54 -17.94 -14.53
C ASP A 304 15.54 -19.08 -14.77
N SER A 305 14.58 -18.88 -15.68
CA SER A 305 13.61 -19.91 -16.04
C SER A 305 12.95 -19.64 -17.39
N PHE A 306 12.08 -20.54 -17.82
CA PHE A 306 11.28 -20.41 -19.02
C PHE A 306 9.81 -20.83 -18.82
N THR A 307 8.92 -20.37 -19.69
CA THR A 307 7.49 -20.72 -19.72
C THR A 307 6.95 -20.57 -21.13
N ASP A 308 5.84 -21.21 -21.44
CA ASP A 308 5.07 -20.88 -22.64
C ASP A 308 4.12 -19.71 -22.38
N TYR A 309 3.85 -18.90 -23.42
CA TYR A 309 2.90 -17.78 -23.37
C TYR A 309 1.43 -18.22 -23.53
N ALA A 310 1.12 -18.84 -24.69
CA ALA A 310 -0.22 -19.26 -25.10
C ALA A 310 -0.12 -20.53 -25.98
N GLY A 311 -0.96 -21.53 -25.74
CA GLY A 311 -0.97 -22.76 -26.54
C GLY A 311 -1.85 -23.87 -25.98
N SER A 312 -1.81 -25.05 -26.61
CA SER A 312 -2.50 -26.25 -26.13
C SER A 312 -1.77 -26.99 -25.01
N TYR A 313 -0.54 -26.58 -24.74
CA TYR A 313 0.35 -27.14 -23.73
C TYR A 313 0.45 -28.67 -23.76
N GLY A 314 0.45 -29.26 -24.95
CA GLY A 314 0.48 -30.73 -25.13
C GLY A 314 -0.85 -31.36 -25.51
N GLY A 315 -1.93 -30.56 -25.56
CA GLY A 315 -3.24 -30.98 -26.05
C GLY A 315 -3.27 -31.31 -27.54
N ALA A 316 -4.13 -32.25 -27.93
CA ALA A 316 -4.29 -32.68 -29.32
C ALA A 316 -5.05 -31.64 -30.16
N MET A 317 -4.63 -31.46 -31.42
CA MET A 317 -5.44 -30.72 -32.40
C MET A 317 -6.68 -31.55 -32.77
N ALA A 318 -7.85 -30.91 -32.82
CA ALA A 318 -9.11 -31.56 -33.13
C ALA A 318 -10.01 -30.69 -34.03
N THR A 319 -11.02 -31.32 -34.62
CA THR A 319 -12.03 -30.64 -35.44
C THR A 319 -13.18 -30.10 -34.60
N PHE A 320 -13.90 -29.12 -35.13
CA PHE A 320 -15.08 -28.54 -34.47
C PHE A 320 -16.05 -29.63 -33.98
N GLY A 321 -16.34 -29.64 -32.67
CA GLY A 321 -17.23 -30.61 -32.03
C GLY A 321 -16.60 -31.96 -31.65
N ASN A 322 -15.27 -32.14 -31.83
CA ASN A 322 -14.53 -33.34 -31.42
C ASN A 322 -13.37 -33.01 -30.48
N ALA A 323 -13.49 -31.93 -29.69
CA ALA A 323 -12.44 -31.52 -28.76
C ALA A 323 -12.24 -32.55 -27.64
N PRO A 324 -11.01 -32.71 -27.11
CA PRO A 324 -10.80 -33.39 -25.83
C PRO A 324 -11.57 -32.70 -24.70
N SER A 325 -12.02 -33.48 -23.72
CA SER A 325 -12.63 -32.93 -22.51
C SER A 325 -11.62 -32.08 -21.73
N PHE A 326 -12.13 -31.13 -20.94
CA PHE A 326 -11.29 -30.25 -20.13
C PHE A 326 -10.37 -31.02 -19.16
N ALA A 327 -10.89 -32.05 -18.51
CA ALA A 327 -10.10 -32.93 -17.65
C ALA A 327 -8.97 -33.65 -18.41
N SER A 328 -9.25 -34.21 -19.60
CA SER A 328 -8.21 -34.86 -20.40
C SER A 328 -7.18 -33.89 -20.95
N ALA A 329 -7.56 -32.64 -21.22
CA ALA A 329 -6.61 -31.59 -21.59
C ALA A 329 -5.73 -31.17 -20.40
N THR A 330 -6.28 -31.15 -19.19
CA THR A 330 -5.52 -30.92 -17.94
C THR A 330 -4.47 -32.03 -17.74
N ASP A 331 -4.85 -33.29 -17.90
CA ASP A 331 -3.91 -34.42 -17.81
C ASP A 331 -2.80 -34.33 -18.86
N ALA A 332 -3.15 -33.98 -20.10
CA ALA A 332 -2.18 -33.82 -21.19
C ALA A 332 -1.20 -32.67 -20.93
N MET A 333 -1.68 -31.58 -20.32
CA MET A 333 -0.85 -30.44 -19.92
C MET A 333 0.21 -30.83 -18.90
N GLN A 334 -0.19 -31.48 -17.81
CA GLN A 334 0.75 -31.92 -16.78
C GLN A 334 1.73 -32.96 -17.32
N LEU A 335 1.26 -33.87 -18.16
CA LEU A 335 2.12 -34.84 -18.83
C LEU A 335 3.16 -34.17 -19.75
N ASN A 336 2.82 -33.04 -20.36
CA ASN A 336 3.77 -32.26 -21.15
C ASN A 336 4.81 -31.56 -20.26
N TRP A 337 4.43 -31.08 -19.08
CA TRP A 337 5.40 -30.58 -18.10
C TRP A 337 6.40 -31.68 -17.73
N ASP A 338 5.93 -32.88 -17.38
CA ASP A 338 6.79 -34.01 -17.03
C ASP A 338 7.71 -34.49 -18.17
N ASN A 339 7.20 -34.53 -19.40
CA ASN A 339 7.95 -35.09 -20.53
C ASN A 339 8.83 -34.09 -21.26
N SER A 340 8.49 -32.80 -21.23
CA SER A 340 9.13 -31.78 -22.07
C SER A 340 9.84 -30.70 -21.25
N PHE A 341 9.25 -30.24 -20.15
CA PHE A 341 9.79 -29.15 -19.32
C PHE A 341 10.75 -29.68 -18.25
N LYS A 342 10.27 -30.59 -17.40
CA LYS A 342 11.02 -31.17 -16.28
C LYS A 342 12.35 -31.82 -16.67
N PRO A 343 12.52 -32.44 -17.86
CA PRO A 343 13.83 -32.99 -18.24
C PRO A 343 14.90 -31.94 -18.58
N LYS A 344 14.56 -30.64 -18.58
CA LYS A 344 15.50 -29.55 -18.87
C LYS A 344 16.27 -29.17 -17.60
N ALA A 345 17.50 -28.70 -17.80
CA ALA A 345 18.37 -28.31 -16.69
C ALA A 345 18.02 -26.92 -16.11
N LEU A 346 17.30 -26.11 -16.86
CA LEU A 346 16.82 -24.80 -16.44
C LEU A 346 15.46 -24.96 -15.75
N ASP A 347 15.23 -24.23 -14.67
CA ASP A 347 13.93 -24.14 -14.01
C ASP A 347 12.84 -23.69 -15.00
N PHE A 348 11.60 -24.03 -14.71
CA PHE A 348 10.47 -23.53 -15.48
C PHE A 348 9.36 -22.99 -14.57
N VAL A 349 8.62 -22.03 -15.10
CA VAL A 349 7.35 -21.56 -14.54
C VAL A 349 6.26 -22.33 -15.28
N PRO A 350 5.47 -23.21 -14.64
CA PRO A 350 4.54 -24.05 -15.39
C PRO A 350 3.47 -23.21 -16.12
N PRO A 351 3.31 -23.38 -17.44
CA PRO A 351 2.29 -22.70 -18.22
C PRO A 351 0.94 -23.42 -18.09
N MET A 352 -0.03 -22.78 -17.42
CA MET A 352 -1.39 -23.29 -17.23
C MET A 352 -2.36 -22.69 -18.26
N SER A 353 -3.16 -23.53 -18.93
CA SER A 353 -4.29 -23.07 -19.77
C SER A 353 -5.59 -23.13 -18.98
N ASN A 354 -6.32 -22.02 -18.90
CA ASN A 354 -7.68 -21.99 -18.36
C ASN A 354 -8.72 -22.55 -19.34
N GLY A 355 -8.29 -22.97 -20.52
CA GLY A 355 -9.12 -23.32 -21.65
C GLY A 355 -8.56 -22.74 -22.95
N ASN A 356 -8.95 -23.35 -24.06
CA ASN A 356 -8.66 -22.84 -25.40
C ASN A 356 -9.73 -23.40 -26.32
N TYR A 357 -10.76 -22.62 -26.62
CA TYR A 357 -11.76 -22.99 -27.61
C TYR A 357 -11.62 -22.03 -28.79
N ALA A 358 -10.75 -22.44 -29.73
CA ALA A 358 -10.21 -21.60 -30.79
C ALA A 358 -11.23 -20.88 -31.70
N TRP A 359 -12.50 -21.30 -31.78
CA TRP A 359 -13.52 -20.53 -32.50
C TRP A 359 -14.10 -19.42 -31.62
N PRO A 360 -14.28 -18.19 -32.14
CA PRO A 360 -14.29 -17.79 -33.56
C PRO A 360 -12.94 -17.49 -34.25
N ARG A 361 -11.79 -17.54 -33.57
CA ARG A 361 -10.49 -17.19 -34.18
C ARG A 361 -9.90 -18.21 -35.17
N ALA A 362 -10.37 -19.45 -35.10
CA ALA A 362 -9.89 -20.55 -35.94
C ALA A 362 -10.05 -20.29 -37.45
N GLU A 363 -8.93 -20.20 -38.18
CA GLU A 363 -8.88 -19.99 -39.64
C GLU A 363 -9.01 -21.30 -40.47
N GLY A 364 -9.44 -22.41 -39.86
CA GLY A 364 -9.51 -23.73 -40.51
C GLY A 364 -10.27 -24.78 -39.71
N ASP A 365 -10.38 -26.01 -40.25
CA ASP A 365 -11.21 -27.07 -39.68
C ASP A 365 -10.59 -27.80 -38.48
N ILE A 366 -9.27 -27.66 -38.27
CA ILE A 366 -8.51 -28.35 -37.21
C ILE A 366 -7.71 -27.30 -36.43
N HIS A 367 -7.94 -27.23 -35.12
CA HIS A 367 -7.24 -26.32 -34.20
C HIS A 367 -6.99 -27.01 -32.87
N TYR A 368 -6.13 -26.40 -32.06
CA TYR A 368 -6.05 -26.77 -30.65
C TYR A 368 -7.32 -26.31 -29.94
N ILE A 369 -8.12 -27.27 -29.48
CA ILE A 369 -9.40 -27.00 -28.83
C ILE A 369 -9.56 -27.86 -27.59
N ILE A 370 -10.21 -27.31 -26.58
CA ILE A 370 -10.63 -27.99 -25.36
C ILE A 370 -12.13 -27.77 -25.23
N GLU A 371 -12.90 -28.81 -24.91
CA GLU A 371 -14.32 -28.64 -24.60
C GLU A 371 -14.52 -27.63 -23.46
N LYS A 372 -15.69 -27.00 -23.42
CA LYS A 372 -16.06 -26.12 -22.31
C LYS A 372 -15.98 -26.91 -21.00
N HIS A 373 -15.33 -26.33 -19.99
CA HIS A 373 -15.24 -26.92 -18.65
C HIS A 373 -16.65 -27.19 -18.09
N LEU A 374 -16.78 -28.32 -17.39
CA LEU A 374 -17.95 -28.63 -16.56
C LEU A 374 -17.75 -28.03 -15.16
N PRO A 375 -18.84 -27.83 -14.37
CA PRO A 375 -18.70 -27.38 -13.00
C PRO A 375 -17.78 -28.30 -12.18
N GLY A 376 -16.72 -27.73 -11.60
CA GLY A 376 -15.70 -28.42 -10.81
C GLY A 376 -14.37 -28.67 -11.54
N ASP A 377 -14.34 -28.58 -12.87
CA ASP A 377 -13.13 -28.80 -13.67
C ASP A 377 -12.08 -27.69 -13.49
N MET A 378 -12.49 -26.43 -13.42
CA MET A 378 -11.59 -25.29 -13.22
C MET A 378 -10.94 -25.33 -11.83
N LYS A 379 -11.74 -25.64 -10.81
CA LYS A 379 -11.24 -25.85 -9.45
C LYS A 379 -10.22 -26.97 -9.38
N ALA A 380 -10.50 -28.09 -10.05
CA ALA A 380 -9.61 -29.23 -10.11
C ALA A 380 -8.28 -28.87 -10.81
N LEU A 381 -8.33 -28.17 -11.94
CA LEU A 381 -7.17 -27.68 -12.67
C LEU A 381 -6.27 -26.78 -11.80
N VAL A 382 -6.86 -25.80 -11.11
CA VAL A 382 -6.11 -24.88 -10.24
C VAL A 382 -5.42 -25.65 -9.12
N LYS A 383 -6.16 -26.53 -8.41
CA LYS A 383 -5.60 -27.31 -7.30
C LYS A 383 -4.50 -28.26 -7.75
N SER A 384 -4.69 -28.97 -8.86
CA SER A 384 -3.67 -29.91 -9.36
C SER A 384 -2.42 -29.19 -9.87
N SER A 385 -2.56 -28.00 -10.47
CA SER A 385 -1.43 -27.20 -10.94
C SER A 385 -0.63 -26.59 -9.80
N LEU A 386 -1.29 -26.06 -8.77
CA LEU A 386 -0.61 -25.61 -7.55
C LEU A 386 0.10 -26.76 -6.85
N GLN A 387 -0.54 -27.93 -6.74
CA GLN A 387 0.09 -29.10 -6.14
C GLN A 387 1.33 -29.55 -6.94
N TYR A 388 1.28 -29.49 -8.27
CA TYR A 388 2.44 -29.80 -9.13
C TYR A 388 3.63 -28.90 -8.80
N VAL A 389 3.43 -27.58 -8.66
CA VAL A 389 4.51 -26.65 -8.31
C VAL A 389 5.09 -26.96 -6.92
N VAL A 390 4.23 -27.30 -5.95
CA VAL A 390 4.66 -27.69 -4.60
C VAL A 390 5.46 -29.01 -4.59
N ASP A 391 5.07 -29.97 -5.42
CA ASP A 391 5.67 -31.30 -5.49
C ASP A 391 7.00 -31.33 -6.26
N ASN A 392 7.31 -30.26 -7.02
CA ASN A 392 8.50 -30.16 -7.87
C ASN A 392 9.33 -28.89 -7.56
N PRO A 393 9.77 -28.67 -6.31
CA PRO A 393 10.47 -27.45 -5.91
C PRO A 393 11.83 -27.26 -6.61
N ASP A 394 12.49 -28.35 -6.99
CA ASP A 394 13.80 -28.32 -7.68
C ASP A 394 13.67 -27.84 -9.13
N ASP A 395 12.51 -28.04 -9.77
CA ASP A 395 12.25 -27.63 -11.15
C ASP A 395 11.42 -26.32 -11.23
N CYS A 396 10.73 -25.99 -10.15
CA CYS A 396 9.85 -24.82 -9.99
C CYS A 396 10.31 -23.95 -8.80
N GLY A 397 11.59 -23.59 -8.76
CA GLY A 397 12.23 -22.97 -7.59
C GLY A 397 11.57 -21.66 -7.13
N ALA A 398 11.06 -20.86 -8.06
CA ALA A 398 10.38 -19.60 -7.74
C ALA A 398 8.98 -19.76 -7.12
N GLN A 399 8.40 -20.97 -7.12
CA GLN A 399 7.06 -21.25 -6.59
C GLN A 399 5.97 -20.32 -7.16
N VAL A 400 5.98 -20.16 -8.49
CA VAL A 400 5.07 -19.32 -9.27
C VAL A 400 4.45 -20.12 -10.41
N LEU A 401 3.21 -19.79 -10.77
CA LEU A 401 2.48 -20.34 -11.90
C LEU A 401 2.02 -19.21 -12.82
N PHE A 402 2.19 -19.36 -14.14
CA PHE A 402 1.61 -18.44 -15.13
C PHE A 402 0.42 -19.10 -15.81
N SER A 403 -0.70 -18.40 -15.84
CA SER A 403 -1.93 -18.87 -16.46
C SER A 403 -2.37 -17.99 -17.61
N TYR A 404 -2.75 -18.65 -18.71
CA TYR A 404 -3.36 -18.05 -19.88
C TYR A 404 -4.86 -18.38 -19.88
N SER A 405 -5.75 -17.41 -19.64
CA SER A 405 -5.46 -15.98 -19.37
C SER A 405 -6.56 -15.30 -18.54
N TRP A 406 -6.35 -14.03 -18.20
CA TRP A 406 -7.41 -13.18 -17.64
C TRP A 406 -8.43 -12.81 -18.72
N ASN A 407 -8.03 -12.22 -19.85
CA ASN A 407 -8.96 -11.56 -20.77
C ASN A 407 -8.93 -11.99 -22.25
N GLU A 408 -8.47 -13.21 -22.58
CA GLU A 408 -8.54 -13.71 -23.97
C GLU A 408 -9.91 -14.29 -24.30
N HIS A 409 -10.90 -13.39 -24.37
CA HIS A 409 -12.31 -13.72 -24.50
C HIS A 409 -12.65 -14.44 -25.82
N SER A 410 -12.14 -13.95 -26.96
CA SER A 410 -12.44 -14.59 -28.26
C SER A 410 -11.69 -15.91 -28.47
N GLU A 411 -10.59 -16.16 -27.75
CA GLU A 411 -9.87 -17.44 -27.78
C GLU A 411 -10.50 -18.50 -26.86
N GLY A 412 -11.40 -18.09 -25.97
CA GLY A 412 -12.09 -18.98 -25.04
C GLY A 412 -11.20 -19.45 -23.87
N GLY A 413 -10.13 -18.71 -23.56
CA GLY A 413 -9.22 -18.97 -22.44
C GLY A 413 -9.26 -17.91 -21.33
N GLY A 414 -10.00 -16.81 -21.52
CA GLY A 414 -10.16 -15.76 -20.50
C GLY A 414 -11.09 -16.18 -19.35
N ILE A 415 -10.71 -15.86 -18.11
CA ILE A 415 -11.53 -16.04 -16.90
C ILE A 415 -12.15 -14.74 -16.37
N CYS A 416 -11.84 -13.59 -16.99
CA CYS A 416 -12.48 -12.31 -16.70
C CYS A 416 -14.01 -12.44 -16.87
N PRO A 417 -14.83 -11.89 -15.95
CA PRO A 417 -16.28 -12.01 -16.02
C PRO A 417 -16.86 -11.53 -17.36
N THR A 418 -17.97 -12.13 -17.78
CA THR A 418 -18.60 -11.81 -19.08
C THR A 418 -19.89 -11.00 -18.93
N MET A 419 -20.34 -10.37 -20.02
CA MET A 419 -21.36 -9.29 -20.15
C MET A 419 -22.66 -9.45 -19.35
N GLY A 420 -23.10 -10.67 -19.06
CA GLY A 420 -24.45 -10.90 -18.54
C GLY A 420 -25.54 -10.60 -19.56
N GLU A 421 -26.80 -10.78 -19.14
CA GLU A 421 -27.97 -10.59 -19.99
C GLU A 421 -28.61 -9.20 -19.77
N SER A 422 -29.15 -8.64 -20.86
CA SER A 422 -29.96 -7.42 -20.81
C SER A 422 -31.27 -7.64 -20.03
N PRO A 423 -31.78 -6.64 -19.26
CA PRO A 423 -31.30 -5.26 -19.18
C PRO A 423 -30.27 -5.00 -18.07
N ASP A 424 -30.05 -5.95 -17.17
CA ASP A 424 -29.31 -5.70 -15.93
C ASP A 424 -27.79 -5.84 -16.11
N TYR A 425 -27.34 -6.61 -17.12
CA TYR A 425 -25.93 -6.82 -17.43
C TYR A 425 -25.09 -7.25 -16.21
N ILE A 426 -25.69 -8.11 -15.37
CA ILE A 426 -25.01 -8.64 -14.19
C ILE A 426 -23.85 -9.53 -14.67
N PRO A 427 -22.59 -9.22 -14.29
CA PRO A 427 -21.43 -9.98 -14.73
C PRO A 427 -21.57 -11.47 -14.41
N VAL A 428 -21.22 -12.33 -15.38
CA VAL A 428 -21.21 -13.79 -15.18
C VAL A 428 -19.84 -14.19 -14.65
N THR A 429 -19.79 -14.63 -13.39
CA THR A 429 -18.55 -14.92 -12.65
C THR A 429 -18.27 -16.40 -12.43
N ALA A 430 -19.18 -17.31 -12.79
CA ALA A 430 -19.12 -18.72 -12.37
C ALA A 430 -17.76 -19.42 -12.61
N THR A 431 -17.10 -19.15 -13.75
CA THR A 431 -15.75 -19.68 -14.04
C THR A 431 -14.69 -19.13 -13.09
N LEU A 432 -14.74 -17.82 -12.82
CA LEU A 432 -13.82 -17.12 -11.91
C LEU A 432 -14.07 -17.53 -10.47
N ASP A 433 -15.33 -17.67 -10.06
CA ASP A 433 -15.71 -18.13 -8.73
C ASP A 433 -15.11 -19.52 -8.48
N GLU A 434 -15.24 -20.43 -9.45
CA GLU A 434 -14.67 -21.77 -9.38
C GLU A 434 -13.12 -21.77 -9.37
N PHE A 435 -12.50 -20.87 -10.15
CA PHE A 435 -11.05 -20.65 -10.10
C PHE A 435 -10.61 -20.20 -8.70
N GLY A 436 -11.33 -19.26 -8.10
CA GLY A 436 -11.07 -18.74 -6.76
C GLY A 436 -11.34 -19.76 -5.64
N GLU A 437 -12.33 -20.64 -5.80
CA GLU A 437 -12.49 -21.82 -4.94
C GLU A 437 -11.25 -22.72 -4.99
N GLY A 438 -10.66 -22.91 -6.17
CA GLY A 438 -9.42 -23.67 -6.34
C GLY A 438 -8.25 -23.06 -5.56
N LEU A 439 -8.10 -21.73 -5.60
CA LEU A 439 -7.06 -21.00 -4.88
C LEU A 439 -7.27 -20.98 -3.36
N SER A 440 -8.51 -20.73 -2.93
CA SER A 440 -8.85 -20.56 -1.50
C SER A 440 -8.94 -21.90 -0.75
N GLU A 441 -9.36 -22.97 -1.39
CA GLU A 441 -9.42 -24.33 -0.81
C GLU A 441 -8.14 -25.14 -1.06
N PHE A 442 -7.09 -24.52 -1.59
CA PHE A 442 -5.81 -25.21 -1.72
C PHE A 442 -5.16 -25.38 -0.34
N GLU A 443 -5.23 -26.60 0.17
CA GLU A 443 -4.39 -27.07 1.26
C GLU A 443 -3.35 -28.01 0.65
N ALA A 444 -2.06 -27.67 0.76
CA ALA A 444 -0.99 -28.53 0.24
C ALA A 444 -1.12 -29.94 0.87
N ALA A 445 -1.41 -30.94 0.04
CA ALA A 445 -1.45 -32.33 0.49
C ALA A 445 -0.01 -32.80 0.66
N TYR A 446 0.59 -32.51 1.82
CA TYR A 446 1.91 -33.02 2.13
C TYR A 446 1.86 -34.54 2.19
N THR A 447 2.33 -35.20 1.13
CA THR A 447 2.59 -36.64 1.14
C THR A 447 3.98 -36.81 1.72
N PRO A 448 4.16 -37.31 2.96
CA PRO A 448 5.50 -37.50 3.50
C PRO A 448 6.22 -38.54 2.65
N GLY A 449 7.20 -38.10 1.85
CA GLY A 449 8.28 -38.97 1.39
C GLY A 449 8.92 -39.65 2.60
N PRO A 450 9.53 -40.84 2.44
CA PRO A 450 9.95 -41.68 3.56
C PRO A 450 10.81 -40.87 4.53
N ALA A 451 10.30 -40.72 5.75
CA ALA A 451 10.81 -39.88 6.83
C ALA A 451 12.33 -39.68 6.81
N GLN A 452 12.79 -38.55 6.27
CA GLN A 452 14.08 -38.01 6.65
C GLN A 452 13.92 -37.42 8.05
N ARG A 453 14.47 -38.12 9.03
CA ARG A 453 14.52 -37.72 10.43
C ARG A 453 15.26 -36.38 10.52
N VAL A 454 14.52 -35.29 10.69
CA VAL A 454 15.11 -34.03 11.18
C VAL A 454 15.43 -34.22 12.66
N MET A 455 16.69 -34.57 12.96
CA MET A 455 17.24 -34.46 14.31
C MET A 455 17.78 -33.05 14.48
N GLN A 456 17.00 -32.16 15.12
CA GLN A 456 17.51 -30.86 15.54
C GLN A 456 17.99 -30.96 16.99
N VAL A 457 19.32 -30.96 17.19
CA VAL A 457 19.94 -30.95 18.52
C VAL A 457 20.14 -29.50 18.97
N SER A 458 19.52 -29.11 20.09
CA SER A 458 19.84 -27.86 20.79
C SER A 458 21.02 -28.06 21.74
N LYS A 459 21.92 -27.09 21.81
CA LYS A 459 23.01 -27.09 22.79
C LYS A 459 22.57 -26.36 24.05
N THR A 460 22.45 -27.09 25.15
CA THR A 460 22.60 -26.55 26.50
C THR A 460 23.99 -26.95 27.01
N GLY A 461 24.93 -25.99 27.07
CA GLY A 461 26.23 -26.18 27.74
C GLY A 461 27.44 -25.62 26.97
N GLN A 462 28.41 -25.07 27.70
CA GLN A 462 29.68 -24.60 27.16
C GLN A 462 30.62 -25.78 26.86
N GLY A 463 30.96 -25.99 25.58
CA GLY A 463 31.95 -26.98 25.09
C GLY A 463 31.71 -27.39 23.63
N PRO A 464 32.71 -27.58 22.74
CA PRO A 464 32.49 -27.83 21.30
C PRO A 464 31.73 -29.13 21.02
N VAL A 465 30.86 -29.11 20.00
CA VAL A 465 30.04 -30.26 19.56
C VAL A 465 30.80 -31.01 18.47
N LYS A 466 30.88 -32.34 18.55
CA LYS A 466 31.49 -33.20 17.51
C LYS A 466 30.39 -33.86 16.67
N PHE A 467 30.51 -33.81 15.34
CA PHE A 467 29.61 -34.52 14.41
C PHE A 467 30.30 -35.77 13.84
N PRO A 468 29.57 -36.89 13.60
CA PRO A 468 30.06 -37.98 12.78
C PRO A 468 30.08 -37.58 11.29
N LEU A 469 31.16 -37.93 10.55
CA LEU A 469 31.37 -37.52 9.15
C LEU A 469 30.25 -37.93 8.17
N SER A 470 29.42 -38.93 8.52
CA SER A 470 28.31 -39.39 7.68
C SER A 470 27.10 -38.45 7.67
N GLU A 471 26.98 -37.53 8.63
CA GLU A 471 25.84 -36.60 8.77
C GLU A 471 26.10 -35.21 8.16
N LEU A 472 27.31 -34.95 7.66
CA LEU A 472 27.73 -33.65 7.12
C LEU A 472 27.42 -33.44 5.64
N ASN A 473 27.18 -34.52 4.87
CA ASN A 473 26.85 -34.42 3.45
C ASN A 473 25.45 -33.84 3.18
N ASP A 474 24.54 -33.90 4.16
CA ASP A 474 23.14 -33.46 3.99
C ASP A 474 22.91 -31.99 4.43
N ILE A 475 23.95 -31.27 4.89
CA ILE A 475 23.82 -29.92 5.49
C ILE A 475 24.20 -28.78 4.52
N LEU A 476 24.84 -29.07 3.38
CA LEU A 476 25.40 -28.05 2.48
C LEU A 476 24.88 -28.18 1.04
N TYR A 477 23.57 -28.10 0.87
CA TYR A 477 22.94 -27.80 -0.42
C TYR A 477 21.82 -26.81 -0.14
N GLU A 478 22.17 -25.51 -0.09
CA GLU A 478 21.34 -24.34 -0.42
C GLU A 478 21.95 -23.05 0.17
N GLY A 479 22.21 -22.07 -0.69
CA GLY A 479 22.30 -20.66 -0.33
C GLY A 479 23.68 -20.11 0.06
N TYR A 480 24.21 -19.23 -0.79
CA TYR A 480 25.38 -18.39 -0.49
C TYR A 480 25.14 -17.56 0.78
N GLY A 481 25.93 -17.85 1.82
CA GLY A 481 26.12 -17.02 2.99
C GLY A 481 27.55 -17.22 3.50
N TYR A 482 28.27 -16.11 3.75
CA TYR A 482 29.63 -16.14 4.28
C TYR A 482 29.73 -17.02 5.53
N ALA A 483 30.41 -18.16 5.44
CA ALA A 483 30.76 -19.00 6.57
C ALA A 483 32.23 -18.79 6.94
N ARG A 484 32.52 -18.53 8.23
CA ARG A 484 33.89 -18.58 8.75
C ARG A 484 34.22 -20.01 9.15
N LEU A 485 35.24 -20.58 8.50
CA LEU A 485 35.78 -21.89 8.86
C LEU A 485 36.90 -21.71 9.91
N PHE A 486 36.80 -22.40 11.05
CA PHE A 486 37.89 -22.49 12.01
C PHE A 486 38.49 -23.90 11.99
N VAL A 487 39.77 -24.00 11.64
CA VAL A 487 40.54 -25.24 11.73
C VAL A 487 41.45 -25.14 12.95
N TYR A 488 41.28 -26.03 13.92
CA TYR A 488 42.14 -26.13 15.10
C TYR A 488 43.20 -27.22 14.89
N HIS A 489 44.46 -26.89 15.17
CA HIS A 489 45.57 -27.84 15.23
C HIS A 489 46.13 -27.82 16.65
N ASP A 490 46.15 -28.97 17.32
CA ASP A 490 46.71 -29.07 18.66
C ASP A 490 48.23 -28.78 18.66
N ASP A 491 48.66 -28.15 19.75
CA ASP A 491 50.03 -27.74 20.15
C ASP A 491 50.45 -26.27 19.92
N THR A 492 49.67 -25.40 19.24
CA THR A 492 50.06 -23.96 19.13
C THR A 492 48.95 -22.92 19.30
N ASN A 493 47.67 -23.31 19.38
CA ASN A 493 46.55 -22.37 19.49
C ASN A 493 46.50 -21.35 18.33
N THR A 494 46.88 -21.78 17.13
CA THR A 494 46.84 -20.94 15.92
C THR A 494 45.50 -21.13 15.23
N SER A 495 44.66 -20.08 15.19
CA SER A 495 43.44 -20.05 14.38
C SER A 495 43.77 -19.49 12.99
N ILE A 496 43.54 -20.27 11.93
CA ILE A 496 43.54 -19.74 10.57
C ILE A 496 42.12 -19.29 10.26
N ILE A 497 41.91 -17.98 10.09
CA ILE A 497 40.63 -17.41 9.67
C ILE A 497 40.71 -17.26 8.15
N MET A 498 39.94 -18.05 7.43
CA MET A 498 39.76 -17.88 5.99
C MET A 498 38.40 -17.23 5.75
N THR A 499 38.43 -16.05 5.16
CA THR A 499 37.27 -15.38 4.58
C THR A 499 37.31 -15.70 3.09
N ASP A 500 36.23 -16.29 2.58
CA ASP A 500 35.99 -16.68 1.18
C ASP A 500 36.45 -18.11 0.83
N VAL A 501 35.52 -19.05 1.04
CA VAL A 501 35.65 -20.45 0.59
C VAL A 501 34.50 -20.72 -0.38
N ASP A 502 34.81 -20.77 -1.67
CA ASP A 502 33.79 -20.92 -2.73
C ASP A 502 33.37 -22.39 -2.93
N LYS A 503 34.25 -23.36 -2.63
CA LYS A 503 33.98 -24.80 -2.79
C LYS A 503 34.90 -25.66 -1.90
N ILE A 504 34.36 -26.75 -1.37
CA ILE A 504 35.11 -27.84 -0.70
C ILE A 504 34.92 -29.12 -1.51
N ASP A 505 35.99 -29.67 -2.09
CA ASP A 505 35.95 -30.95 -2.83
C ASP A 505 36.63 -32.06 -2.00
N PHE A 506 35.98 -33.22 -1.90
CA PHE A 506 36.57 -34.44 -1.32
C PHE A 506 37.04 -35.34 -2.46
N ASN A 507 38.35 -35.57 -2.58
CA ASN A 507 38.89 -36.43 -3.65
C ASN A 507 38.92 -37.91 -3.22
N ASP A 508 38.31 -38.77 -4.05
CA ASP A 508 38.39 -40.25 -4.15
C ASP A 508 38.16 -41.08 -2.84
N PRO A 509 37.33 -42.15 -2.83
CA PRO A 509 36.90 -42.83 -1.59
C PRO A 509 37.99 -43.59 -0.80
N GLY A 510 39.27 -43.47 -1.18
CA GLY A 510 40.39 -44.20 -0.60
C GLY A 510 41.43 -43.35 0.16
N ASN A 511 41.46 -42.03 -0.04
CA ASN A 511 42.37 -41.10 0.65
C ASN A 511 41.67 -39.74 0.74
N MET A 512 41.00 -39.50 1.87
CA MET A 512 40.21 -38.28 2.04
C MET A 512 41.11 -37.12 2.47
N ASP A 513 41.61 -36.35 1.52
CA ASP A 513 42.16 -35.01 1.76
C ASP A 513 41.11 -33.95 1.39
N ILE A 514 41.06 -32.84 2.16
CA ILE A 514 40.17 -31.71 1.87
C ILE A 514 40.87 -30.78 0.87
N LEU A 515 40.25 -30.55 -0.28
CA LEU A 515 40.72 -29.60 -1.28
C LEU A 515 39.96 -28.27 -1.16
N LEU A 516 40.68 -27.19 -0.83
CA LEU A 516 40.12 -25.84 -0.77
C LEU A 516 40.65 -25.01 -1.95
N ARG A 517 39.75 -24.37 -2.70
CA ARG A 517 40.11 -23.48 -3.81
C ARG A 517 39.67 -22.05 -3.51
N ALA A 518 40.63 -21.13 -3.51
CA ALA A 518 40.41 -19.69 -3.49
C ALA A 518 41.37 -19.05 -4.49
N GLY A 519 40.90 -18.71 -5.69
CA GLY A 519 41.58 -17.86 -6.69
C GLY A 519 43.02 -18.19 -7.14
N GLY A 520 43.64 -19.30 -6.70
CA GLY A 520 45.05 -19.66 -6.95
C GLY A 520 45.36 -21.14 -6.65
N ASP A 521 46.65 -21.52 -6.60
CA ASP A 521 47.11 -22.92 -6.45
C ASP A 521 46.45 -23.64 -5.24
N PRO A 522 45.97 -24.89 -5.42
CA PRO A 522 45.17 -25.58 -4.42
C PRO A 522 45.96 -25.90 -3.15
N ILE A 523 45.36 -25.63 -1.99
CA ILE A 523 45.88 -26.05 -0.69
C ILE A 523 45.20 -27.36 -0.30
N ILE A 524 46.02 -28.39 -0.05
CA ILE A 524 45.57 -29.74 0.33
C ILE A 524 45.73 -29.89 1.85
N PHE A 525 44.63 -30.18 2.55
CA PHE A 525 44.64 -30.44 3.99
C PHE A 525 44.37 -31.92 4.30
N PRO A 526 45.29 -32.61 5.02
CA PRO A 526 45.07 -33.98 5.48
C PRO A 526 43.98 -34.03 6.57
N ILE A 527 42.93 -34.83 6.34
CA ILE A 527 41.73 -34.85 7.20
C ILE A 527 42.00 -35.44 8.59
N ASP A 528 43.05 -36.26 8.71
CA ASP A 528 43.50 -36.89 9.95
C ASP A 528 44.09 -35.89 10.95
N LYS A 529 44.23 -34.61 10.56
CA LYS A 529 44.72 -33.52 11.40
C LYS A 529 43.67 -32.45 11.76
N ILE A 530 42.39 -32.72 11.49
CA ILE A 530 41.29 -31.77 11.75
C ILE A 530 40.48 -32.25 12.96
N ASP A 531 40.61 -31.55 14.09
CA ASP A 531 39.97 -31.97 15.35
C ASP A 531 38.51 -31.50 15.52
N SER A 532 38.09 -30.42 14.85
CA SER A 532 36.69 -29.91 14.88
C SER A 532 36.38 -28.87 13.79
N LEU A 533 35.11 -28.77 13.37
CA LEU A 533 34.57 -27.76 12.44
C LEU A 533 33.46 -26.95 13.13
N CYS A 534 33.45 -25.62 13.01
CA CYS A 534 32.45 -24.74 13.65
C CYS A 534 31.88 -23.70 12.67
N PHE A 535 30.57 -23.45 12.75
CA PHE A 535 29.86 -22.40 12.01
C PHE A 535 29.24 -21.39 13.00
N GLU A 536 29.33 -20.09 12.73
CA GLU A 536 28.66 -19.04 13.51
C GLU A 536 27.61 -18.31 12.66
N THR A 537 26.44 -18.03 13.24
CA THR A 537 25.46 -17.05 12.73
C THR A 537 25.57 -15.75 13.54
N PRO A 538 25.36 -14.55 12.95
CA PRO A 538 25.59 -13.29 13.66
C PRO A 538 24.58 -13.06 14.79
N GLN A 539 25.07 -12.80 16.01
CA GLN A 539 24.26 -12.39 17.16
C GLN A 539 24.10 -10.85 17.24
N THR A 540 22.85 -10.41 17.42
CA THR A 540 22.31 -9.14 17.97
C THR A 540 23.18 -7.87 18.04
N ILE A 541 22.65 -6.82 17.38
CA ILE A 541 22.88 -5.39 17.60
C ILE A 541 22.38 -4.97 19.00
N PRO A 542 23.11 -4.14 19.78
CA PRO A 542 22.56 -3.42 20.93
C PRO A 542 21.90 -2.09 20.51
N GLU A 543 20.65 -1.83 20.92
CA GLU A 543 20.05 -0.47 20.91
C GLU A 543 20.65 0.43 22.06
N PRO A 544 20.20 1.70 22.24
CA PRO A 544 20.72 2.89 21.58
C PRO A 544 21.37 3.83 22.62
N GLN A 545 22.59 4.30 22.38
CA GLN A 545 23.11 5.47 23.09
C GLN A 545 23.01 6.70 22.19
N GLU A 546 22.40 7.73 22.76
CA GLU A 546 22.14 9.07 22.25
C GLU A 546 23.03 9.51 21.09
N LEU A 547 22.41 9.61 19.92
CA LEU A 547 22.91 10.33 18.76
C LEU A 547 22.87 11.83 19.08
N ILE A 548 23.93 12.34 19.71
CA ILE A 548 24.22 13.78 19.65
C ILE A 548 24.71 14.08 18.23
N ILE A 549 23.83 14.73 17.49
CA ILE A 549 24.02 15.30 16.15
C ILE A 549 25.37 16.03 16.05
N LYS A 550 26.22 15.60 15.12
CA LYS A 550 27.10 16.50 14.35
C LYS A 550 27.28 15.99 12.92
N GLY A 551 26.47 16.57 12.03
CA GLY A 551 26.91 17.09 10.74
C GLY A 551 27.24 16.06 9.67
N ASP A 552 26.29 15.89 8.76
CA ASP A 552 26.41 15.28 7.44
C ASP A 552 27.69 15.71 6.72
N PHE A 553 28.44 14.74 6.23
CA PHE A 553 29.14 14.86 4.95
C PHE A 553 28.94 13.54 4.21
N ASN A 554 28.03 13.59 3.25
CA ASN A 554 27.74 12.54 2.29
C ASN A 554 29.03 12.07 1.61
N TYR A 555 29.08 10.75 1.43
CA TYR A 555 30.10 10.02 0.70
C TYR A 555 30.31 10.65 -0.68
N PHE A 556 31.51 11.18 -0.90
CA PHE A 556 32.08 11.29 -2.25
C PHE A 556 32.63 9.91 -2.61
N ASP A 557 32.47 9.51 -3.87
CA ASP A 557 33.04 8.28 -4.45
C ASP A 557 34.49 8.10 -4.02
N ALA A 558 34.69 7.21 -3.04
CA ALA A 558 35.99 6.93 -2.51
C ALA A 558 36.64 5.91 -3.42
N ILE A 559 37.58 6.34 -4.25
CA ILE A 559 38.76 5.51 -4.54
C ILE A 559 39.47 5.34 -3.18
N ASN A 560 39.06 4.31 -2.44
CA ASN A 560 39.79 3.85 -1.26
C ASN A 560 41.10 3.25 -1.78
N ILE A 561 42.17 4.05 -1.79
CA ILE A 561 43.51 3.47 -1.71
C ILE A 561 43.65 2.98 -0.26
N ASN A 562 43.08 1.80 0.00
CA ASN A 562 43.43 1.01 1.17
C ASN A 562 44.91 0.67 1.00
N PHE A 563 45.76 1.15 1.91
CA PHE A 563 47.03 0.50 2.14
C PHE A 563 46.69 -0.93 2.60
N SER A 564 46.91 -1.88 1.70
CA SER A 564 46.40 -3.24 1.82
C SER A 564 47.08 -3.95 2.98
N GLY A 565 46.27 -4.30 3.99
CA GLY A 565 46.53 -5.22 5.09
C GLY A 565 47.82 -6.05 5.03
N GLU A 566 48.90 -5.50 5.57
CA GLU A 566 50.08 -6.18 6.10
C GLU A 566 50.64 -5.29 7.23
N PRO A 567 51.38 -5.80 8.23
CA PRO A 567 51.86 -5.02 9.38
C PRO A 567 52.88 -3.89 9.09
N ASN A 568 53.10 -3.49 7.83
CA ASN A 568 54.27 -2.70 7.39
C ASN A 568 53.96 -1.56 6.37
N ASP A 569 52.92 -0.74 6.57
CA ASP A 569 52.57 0.33 5.60
C ASP A 569 53.41 1.62 5.66
N PHE A 570 54.27 1.75 6.68
CA PHE A 570 55.26 2.83 6.81
C PHE A 570 56.64 2.23 7.14
N ASP A 571 57.68 2.66 6.41
CA ASP A 571 59.06 2.18 6.61
C ASP A 571 59.83 3.15 7.53
N TRP A 572 60.47 2.63 8.58
CA TRP A 572 61.27 3.42 9.52
C TRP A 572 62.71 3.54 9.02
N ARG A 573 63.22 4.76 8.85
CA ARG A 573 64.62 4.99 8.42
C ARG A 573 65.34 6.02 9.29
N GLY A 574 65.91 5.54 10.40
CA GLY A 574 66.91 6.28 11.16
C GLY A 574 68.32 6.08 10.57
N SER A 575 69.13 7.13 10.45
CA SER A 575 70.53 6.97 10.04
C SER A 575 71.34 6.29 11.15
N HIS A 576 71.71 5.02 10.96
CA HIS A 576 72.89 4.45 11.62
C HIS A 576 73.85 3.97 10.54
N ASN A 577 75.01 4.64 10.47
CA ASN A 577 76.16 4.09 9.79
C ASN A 577 76.49 2.73 10.43
N GLY A 578 76.15 1.64 9.73
CA GLY A 578 76.70 0.30 9.92
C GLY A 578 76.66 -0.27 11.34
N ALA A 579 75.47 -0.66 11.82
CA ALA A 579 75.28 -1.76 12.77
C ALA A 579 73.77 -1.99 12.97
N GLU A 580 73.29 -3.22 12.76
CA GLU A 580 71.96 -3.62 13.22
C GLU A 580 71.92 -3.57 14.77
N PRO A 581 70.95 -2.89 15.40
CA PRO A 581 70.77 -2.99 16.84
C PRO A 581 70.00 -4.27 17.18
N ASN A 582 70.68 -5.20 17.85
CA ASN A 582 70.06 -6.29 18.58
C ASN A 582 69.12 -5.76 19.68
N GLY A 583 67.88 -6.25 19.70
CA GLY A 583 67.12 -6.52 20.92
C GLY A 583 66.50 -5.34 21.70
N SER A 584 65.17 -5.36 21.76
CA SER A 584 64.33 -5.18 22.98
C SER A 584 63.65 -3.86 23.38
N ASP A 585 63.73 -2.74 22.64
CA ASP A 585 63.05 -1.49 23.08
C ASP A 585 61.94 -0.92 22.18
N TRP A 586 61.11 -1.76 21.54
CA TRP A 586 59.84 -1.30 20.97
C TRP A 586 58.72 -2.33 21.15
N LYS A 587 57.71 -2.00 21.95
CA LYS A 587 56.46 -2.76 22.05
C LYS A 587 55.47 -2.21 21.03
N SER A 588 55.12 -3.00 20.02
CA SER A 588 53.82 -2.87 19.38
C SER A 588 52.76 -3.02 20.48
N MET A 589 51.99 -1.96 20.74
CA MET A 589 50.78 -2.10 21.54
C MET A 589 49.63 -2.35 20.58
N ASN A 590 49.23 -3.61 20.37
CA ASN A 590 47.81 -3.99 20.39
C ASN A 590 47.54 -5.48 20.17
N ALA A 591 46.56 -5.97 20.93
CA ALA A 591 45.62 -7.01 20.52
C ALA A 591 44.34 -6.29 20.06
N GLY A 592 43.86 -6.57 18.85
CA GLY A 592 42.62 -6.01 18.28
C GLY A 592 42.88 -5.09 17.10
N GLY A 593 42.45 -5.52 15.91
CA GLY A 593 42.67 -4.87 14.62
C GLY A 593 42.25 -3.40 14.58
N GLY A 594 43.21 -2.56 14.21
CA GLY A 594 43.12 -1.12 13.97
C GLY A 594 44.53 -0.62 13.61
N ILE A 595 44.62 0.35 12.69
CA ILE A 595 45.87 0.83 12.06
C ILE A 595 46.86 1.41 13.11
N GLN A 596 48.13 1.41 12.72
CA GLN A 596 49.36 1.40 13.50
C GLN A 596 49.66 2.71 14.27
N ARG A 597 49.94 2.60 15.58
CA ARG A 597 50.52 3.71 16.38
C ARG A 597 52.01 3.88 16.07
N ALA A 598 52.41 5.03 15.50
CA ALA A 598 53.83 5.43 15.44
C ALA A 598 54.12 6.49 16.52
N ALA A 599 55.12 6.24 17.37
CA ALA A 599 55.60 7.17 18.39
C ALA A 599 57.04 7.59 18.08
N PHE A 600 57.28 8.87 17.77
CA PHE A 600 58.64 9.40 17.67
C PHE A 600 59.24 9.43 19.09
N CYS A 601 60.42 8.84 19.36
CA CYS A 601 61.10 8.97 20.65
C CYS A 601 62.58 9.25 20.44
N LYS A 602 63.05 10.40 20.94
CA LYS A 602 64.46 10.81 20.88
C LYS A 602 65.24 10.17 22.03
N GLU A 603 65.92 9.05 21.81
CA GLU A 603 67.05 8.69 22.68
C GLU A 603 68.41 9.09 22.10
N HIS A 604 68.56 9.24 20.77
CA HIS A 604 69.83 9.66 20.19
C HIS A 604 69.63 10.59 18.97
N VAL A 605 70.43 11.67 18.96
CA VAL A 605 70.70 12.70 17.93
C VAL A 605 69.96 12.64 16.57
N ASP A 606 69.33 13.77 16.24
CA ASP A 606 68.86 14.23 14.93
C ASP A 606 67.83 13.40 14.13
N ASN A 607 66.63 13.97 14.00
CA ASN A 607 65.73 13.84 12.83
C ASN A 607 65.19 12.44 12.51
N GLN A 608 64.20 12.00 13.30
CA GLN A 608 63.34 10.87 12.92
C GLN A 608 62.23 11.35 11.96
N PHE A 609 62.02 10.60 10.87
CA PHE A 609 60.91 10.80 9.96
C PHE A 609 60.27 9.46 9.62
N LEU A 610 58.99 9.50 9.26
CA LEU A 610 58.18 8.36 8.87
C LEU A 610 57.70 8.61 7.44
N ALA A 611 58.04 7.73 6.50
CA ALA A 611 57.60 7.83 5.11
C ALA A 611 56.60 6.71 4.81
N SER A 612 55.49 7.06 4.14
CA SER A 612 54.53 6.07 3.66
C SER A 612 55.18 5.12 2.65
N ASN A 613 54.50 4.03 2.34
CA ASN A 613 54.69 3.37 1.06
C ASN A 613 54.43 4.34 -0.10
N LYS A 614 54.96 3.97 -1.27
CA LYS A 614 54.80 4.74 -2.49
C LYS A 614 53.31 4.92 -2.83
N ILE A 615 52.91 6.15 -3.10
CA ILE A 615 51.55 6.53 -3.52
C ILE A 615 51.61 7.18 -4.90
N THR A 616 50.74 6.79 -5.82
CA THR A 616 50.69 7.38 -7.17
C THR A 616 49.60 8.45 -7.21
N LEU A 617 49.94 9.65 -7.68
CA LEU A 617 49.02 10.79 -7.77
C LEU A 617 48.93 11.31 -9.22
N GLY A 618 47.74 11.72 -9.65
CA GLY A 618 47.47 12.30 -10.96
C GLY A 618 47.81 13.79 -11.05
N GLU A 619 48.22 14.24 -12.23
CA GLU A 619 48.62 15.63 -12.49
C GLU A 619 47.44 16.59 -12.37
N GLY A 620 47.60 17.67 -11.59
CA GLY A 620 46.59 18.70 -11.41
C GLY A 620 45.42 18.29 -10.50
N GLU A 621 45.41 17.08 -9.97
CA GLU A 621 44.35 16.60 -9.10
C GLU A 621 44.53 17.11 -7.67
N THR A 622 43.41 17.43 -7.01
CA THR A 622 43.40 17.86 -5.60
C THR A 622 43.17 16.65 -4.71
N TYR A 623 43.92 16.56 -3.63
CA TYR A 623 43.87 15.49 -2.65
C TYR A 623 43.73 16.06 -1.24
N ARG A 624 42.93 15.41 -0.40
CA ARG A 624 42.72 15.71 1.02
C ARG A 624 43.45 14.70 1.88
N LEU A 625 44.43 15.16 2.64
CA LEU A 625 45.10 14.41 3.70
C LEU A 625 44.35 14.60 5.02
N ILE A 626 44.05 13.52 5.71
CA ILE A 626 43.40 13.51 7.02
C ILE A 626 44.25 12.64 7.95
N PHE A 627 44.54 13.12 9.16
CA PHE A 627 45.25 12.33 10.17
C PHE A 627 44.98 12.85 11.57
N ARG A 628 45.29 12.04 12.58
CA ARG A 628 45.26 12.42 13.99
C ARG A 628 46.67 12.60 14.52
N HIS A 629 46.87 13.58 15.39
CA HIS A 629 48.16 13.79 16.05
C HIS A 629 47.98 14.17 17.53
N ARG A 630 48.99 13.85 18.36
CA ARG A 630 49.12 14.37 19.73
C ARG A 630 50.56 14.30 20.22
N GLN A 631 50.87 15.04 21.27
CA GLN A 631 52.14 14.88 21.99
C GLN A 631 51.97 13.85 23.12
N HIS A 632 52.98 12.99 23.32
CA HIS A 632 52.92 11.94 24.33
C HIS A 632 52.89 12.55 25.75
N PRO A 633 52.09 12.02 26.69
CA PRO A 633 51.93 12.60 28.03
C PRO A 633 53.22 12.75 28.84
N ASN A 634 54.20 11.88 28.59
CA ASN A 634 55.50 11.86 29.27
C ASN A 634 56.63 12.62 28.54
N ALA A 635 56.33 13.35 27.46
CA ALA A 635 57.31 14.16 26.72
C ALA A 635 57.58 15.49 27.43
N ALA A 636 58.80 16.02 27.34
CA ALA A 636 59.10 17.35 27.89
C ALA A 636 58.34 18.44 27.11
N THR A 637 57.73 19.41 27.81
CA THR A 637 57.10 20.58 27.20
C THR A 637 58.19 21.58 26.78
N THR A 638 58.77 21.39 25.60
CA THR A 638 59.71 22.35 24.99
C THR A 638 59.02 23.23 23.96
N GLU A 639 59.30 24.53 24.03
CA GLU A 639 58.95 25.51 22.99
C GLU A 639 59.71 25.16 21.69
N GLY A 640 59.02 25.18 20.54
CA GLY A 640 59.63 24.88 19.23
C GLY A 640 59.49 23.42 18.75
N VAL A 641 58.66 22.60 19.40
CA VAL A 641 58.30 21.26 18.90
C VAL A 641 57.21 21.36 17.83
N GLY A 642 57.39 20.67 16.70
CA GLY A 642 56.46 20.65 15.57
C GLY A 642 56.45 19.33 14.81
N LEU A 643 55.51 19.19 13.88
CA LEU A 643 55.40 18.10 12.92
C LEU A 643 55.18 18.68 11.54
N ASN A 644 56.08 18.40 10.60
CA ASN A 644 55.89 18.68 9.19
C ASN A 644 55.41 17.44 8.47
N VAL A 645 54.51 17.63 7.51
CA VAL A 645 54.10 16.63 6.55
C VAL A 645 54.52 17.10 5.17
N PHE A 646 55.28 16.27 4.47
CA PHE A 646 55.77 16.52 3.12
C PHE A 646 55.11 15.55 2.15
N LEU A 647 54.98 16.00 0.91
CA LEU A 647 54.83 15.13 -0.25
C LEU A 647 56.17 15.13 -0.99
N SER A 648 56.72 13.96 -1.30
CA SER A 648 58.01 13.90 -2.00
C SER A 648 58.07 12.73 -2.96
N SER A 649 58.73 12.90 -4.11
CA SER A 649 59.03 11.80 -5.03
C SER A 649 60.17 10.89 -4.54
N THR A 650 60.78 11.22 -3.40
CA THR A 650 61.87 10.45 -2.79
C THR A 650 61.59 10.22 -1.31
N GLN A 651 62.18 9.16 -0.74
CA GLN A 651 62.21 8.97 0.71
C GLN A 651 63.44 9.62 1.37
N ASP A 652 64.27 10.35 0.60
CA ASP A 652 65.55 10.89 1.04
C ASP A 652 65.37 12.24 1.77
N LYS A 653 65.73 12.26 3.06
CA LYS A 653 65.62 13.43 3.96
C LYS A 653 66.24 14.73 3.41
N VAL A 654 67.31 14.64 2.63
CA VAL A 654 68.04 15.83 2.12
C VAL A 654 67.23 16.57 1.05
N ASN A 655 66.23 15.91 0.45
CA ASN A 655 65.48 16.38 -0.73
C ASN A 655 63.97 16.52 -0.48
N LEU A 656 63.52 16.62 0.78
CA LEU A 656 62.11 16.90 1.09
C LEU A 656 61.82 18.39 0.85
N THR A 657 61.11 18.73 -0.23
CA THR A 657 60.89 20.12 -0.65
C THR A 657 59.45 20.60 -0.48
N ASP A 658 58.45 19.73 -0.67
CA ASP A 658 57.06 20.16 -0.80
C ASP A 658 56.29 19.91 0.49
N THR A 659 56.23 20.95 1.33
CA THR A 659 55.51 20.88 2.61
C THR A 659 54.01 20.98 2.37
N VAL A 660 53.28 19.95 2.77
CA VAL A 660 51.81 19.86 2.69
C VAL A 660 51.16 20.46 3.94
N ARG A 661 51.75 20.22 5.12
CA ARG A 661 51.21 20.71 6.40
C ARG A 661 52.31 20.91 7.45
N THR A 662 52.18 21.93 8.28
CA THR A 662 53.02 22.13 9.47
C THR A 662 52.14 22.30 10.70
N ILE A 663 52.44 21.52 11.73
CA ILE A 663 51.75 21.53 13.03
C ILE A 663 52.74 21.95 14.11
N THR A 664 52.40 22.98 14.87
CA THR A 664 53.25 23.54 15.94
C THR A 664 52.58 23.54 17.31
N SER A 665 51.35 23.00 17.39
CA SER A 665 50.57 22.91 18.63
C SER A 665 49.97 21.51 18.77
N PHE A 666 50.10 20.93 19.96
CA PHE A 666 49.68 19.55 20.25
C PHE A 666 48.90 19.48 21.55
N SER A 667 47.91 18.59 21.58
CA SER A 667 47.30 18.17 22.83
C SER A 667 48.17 17.13 23.53
N LEU A 668 48.27 17.22 24.86
CA LEU A 668 48.96 16.24 25.72
C LEU A 668 48.04 15.10 26.16
N THR A 669 46.72 15.26 25.97
CA THR A 669 45.69 14.36 26.50
C THR A 669 44.97 13.62 25.39
N ASN A 670 44.50 14.35 24.37
CA ASN A 670 43.63 13.82 23.33
C ASN A 670 44.33 13.83 21.96
N PHE A 671 43.96 12.90 21.09
CA PHE A 671 44.27 13.03 19.67
C PHE A 671 43.48 14.18 19.05
N VAL A 672 44.15 15.00 18.24
CA VAL A 672 43.57 16.10 17.49
C VAL A 672 43.53 15.69 16.03
N PHE A 673 42.40 15.89 15.36
CA PHE A 673 42.28 15.69 13.92
C PHE A 673 42.86 16.89 13.16
N ASP A 674 43.69 16.62 12.17
CA ASP A 674 44.14 17.59 11.18
C ASP A 674 43.68 17.13 9.79
N THR A 675 43.30 18.10 8.95
CA THR A 675 42.87 17.90 7.58
C THR A 675 43.45 19.01 6.72
N THR A 676 44.04 18.63 5.58
CA THR A 676 44.60 19.61 4.64
C THR A 676 44.41 19.12 3.21
N ASP A 677 44.03 20.04 2.32
CA ASP A 677 43.95 19.77 0.89
C ASP A 677 45.24 20.25 0.22
N PHE A 678 45.74 19.49 -0.75
CA PHE A 678 46.91 19.84 -1.57
C PHE A 678 46.71 19.36 -3.00
N GLN A 679 47.41 19.97 -3.96
CA GLN A 679 47.33 19.59 -5.37
C GLN A 679 48.63 18.91 -5.80
N ALA A 680 48.54 17.79 -6.52
CA ALA A 680 49.70 17.17 -7.14
C ALA A 680 50.04 17.95 -8.42
N LEU A 681 51.08 18.77 -8.38
CA LEU A 681 51.44 19.65 -9.51
C LEU A 681 51.95 18.88 -10.75
N ALA A 682 52.42 17.64 -10.57
CA ALA A 682 52.83 16.73 -11.63
C ALA A 682 52.35 15.31 -11.31
N GLY A 683 51.97 14.53 -12.32
CA GLY A 683 51.57 13.14 -12.13
C GLY A 683 52.77 12.24 -11.85
N GLY A 684 52.65 11.28 -10.93
CA GLY A 684 53.72 10.33 -10.65
C GLY A 684 53.67 9.69 -9.27
N ASP A 685 54.77 9.00 -8.93
CA ASP A 685 54.95 8.32 -7.65
C ASP A 685 55.50 9.27 -6.59
N TYR A 686 54.85 9.31 -5.44
CA TYR A 686 55.16 10.15 -4.28
C TYR A 686 55.18 9.32 -2.98
N TYR A 687 55.59 9.97 -1.91
CA TYR A 687 55.61 9.49 -0.53
C TYR A 687 55.08 10.60 0.37
N LEU A 688 54.22 10.25 1.34
CA LEU A 688 53.84 11.13 2.43
C LEU A 688 54.86 10.96 3.56
N VAL A 689 55.53 12.04 3.95
CA VAL A 689 56.61 12.00 4.94
C VAL A 689 56.28 12.88 6.14
N PHE A 690 56.15 12.27 7.30
CA PHE A 690 55.98 12.95 8.59
C PHE A 690 57.35 13.14 9.24
N SER A 691 57.71 14.37 9.57
CA SER A 691 59.00 14.71 10.16
C SER A 691 58.84 15.60 11.38
N THR A 692 59.47 15.24 12.49
CA THR A 692 59.46 16.07 13.70
C THR A 692 60.32 17.31 13.52
N LEU A 693 59.82 18.46 13.93
CA LEU A 693 60.59 19.69 14.15
C LEU A 693 60.94 19.78 15.62
N ALA A 694 62.23 19.84 15.96
CA ALA A 694 62.68 20.02 17.33
C ALA A 694 64.00 20.80 17.37
N PRO A 695 64.20 21.74 18.32
CA PRO A 695 65.51 22.37 18.54
C PRO A 695 66.55 21.32 18.93
N ALA A 696 67.81 21.50 18.49
CA ALA A 696 68.91 20.55 18.70
C ALA A 696 69.05 20.08 20.17
N ASP A 697 68.72 20.96 21.12
CA ASP A 697 68.94 20.78 22.55
C ASP A 697 67.69 20.33 23.35
N SER A 698 66.59 19.98 22.68
CA SER A 698 65.34 19.53 23.35
C SER A 698 65.42 18.08 23.86
N ALA A 699 65.00 17.83 25.11
CA ALA A 699 64.86 16.49 25.70
C ALA A 699 63.53 15.83 25.26
N ASP A 700 63.55 14.52 24.99
CA ASP A 700 62.40 13.64 24.73
C ASP A 700 61.17 14.29 24.03
N VAL A 701 61.31 14.64 22.75
CA VAL A 701 60.16 14.98 21.91
C VAL A 701 59.47 13.70 21.46
N LYS A 702 58.20 13.53 21.86
CA LYS A 702 57.39 12.37 21.48
C LYS A 702 56.04 12.80 20.90
N ILE A 703 55.87 12.63 19.59
CA ILE A 703 54.63 12.91 18.86
C ILE A 703 54.07 11.57 18.39
N ASN A 704 52.75 11.40 18.52
CA ASN A 704 52.02 10.27 17.96
C ASN A 704 51.22 10.76 16.76
N VAL A 705 51.29 10.02 15.66
CA VAL A 705 50.41 10.17 14.50
C VAL A 705 49.57 8.91 14.38
N ASP A 706 48.29 9.07 14.05
CA ASP A 706 47.30 7.99 13.98
C ASP A 706 46.28 8.29 12.86
N ASP A 707 45.53 7.27 12.41
CA ASP A 707 44.44 7.38 11.43
C ASP A 707 44.76 8.22 10.17
N VAL A 708 45.91 7.99 9.53
CA VAL A 708 46.31 8.69 8.30
C VAL A 708 45.51 8.18 7.10
N SER A 709 44.86 9.07 6.36
CA SER A 709 44.13 8.76 5.11
C SER A 709 44.32 9.86 4.08
N LEU A 710 44.31 9.48 2.80
CA LEU A 710 44.43 10.38 1.65
C LEU A 710 43.26 10.14 0.71
N LYS A 711 42.56 11.20 0.29
CA LYS A 711 41.38 11.11 -0.59
C LYS A 711 41.50 12.07 -1.77
N GLN A 712 41.17 11.64 -2.98
CA GLN A 712 41.04 12.55 -4.12
C GLN A 712 39.79 13.42 -3.96
N VAL A 713 39.87 14.70 -4.32
CA VAL A 713 38.78 15.68 -4.34
C VAL A 713 38.36 15.89 -5.80
N LEU A 714 37.20 15.35 -6.18
CA LEU A 714 36.67 15.43 -7.54
C LEU A 714 35.99 16.79 -7.82
N PRO A 715 36.06 17.33 -9.06
CA PRO A 715 35.29 18.51 -9.46
C PRO A 715 33.78 18.22 -9.50
N LEU A 716 32.94 19.26 -9.38
CA LEU A 716 31.47 19.13 -9.47
C LEU A 716 31.04 18.72 -10.88
N ASN A 717 30.20 17.70 -10.98
CA ASN A 717 29.55 17.28 -12.21
C ASN A 717 28.23 18.05 -12.39
N LYS A 718 28.25 19.06 -13.26
CA LYS A 718 27.09 19.91 -13.59
C LYS A 718 26.29 19.45 -14.80
N VAL A 719 26.82 18.49 -15.56
CA VAL A 719 26.33 18.12 -16.89
C VAL A 719 24.87 17.71 -16.85
N TYR A 720 24.49 16.83 -15.91
CA TYR A 720 23.13 16.32 -15.81
C TYR A 720 22.10 17.43 -15.57
N LEU A 721 22.33 18.29 -14.57
CA LEU A 721 21.42 19.39 -14.26
C LEU A 721 21.33 20.41 -15.42
N GLU A 722 22.45 20.74 -16.06
CA GLU A 722 22.50 21.65 -17.22
C GLU A 722 21.73 21.09 -18.42
N THR A 723 21.88 19.80 -18.72
CA THR A 723 21.15 19.13 -19.80
C THR A 723 19.66 19.03 -19.51
N THR A 724 19.28 18.71 -18.27
CA THR A 724 17.87 18.57 -17.87
C THR A 724 17.15 19.92 -17.89
N ILE A 725 17.77 20.99 -17.36
CA ILE A 725 17.21 22.36 -17.45
C ILE A 725 16.95 22.74 -18.91
N SER A 726 17.91 22.50 -19.80
CA SER A 726 17.76 22.80 -21.22
C SER A 726 16.62 22.02 -21.88
N ALA A 727 16.50 20.73 -21.57
CA ALA A 727 15.43 19.89 -22.10
C ALA A 727 14.05 20.34 -21.60
N VAL A 728 13.92 20.60 -20.30
CA VAL A 728 12.68 21.04 -19.67
C VAL A 728 12.26 22.42 -20.17
N GLN A 729 13.19 23.36 -20.31
CA GLN A 729 12.90 24.69 -20.86
C GLN A 729 12.31 24.61 -22.26
N ASN A 730 12.85 23.76 -23.14
CA ASN A 730 12.30 23.56 -24.48
C ASN A 730 10.88 23.01 -24.46
N VAL A 731 10.56 22.10 -23.52
CA VAL A 731 9.21 21.55 -23.36
C VAL A 731 8.24 22.63 -22.90
N VAL A 732 8.60 23.40 -21.87
CA VAL A 732 7.77 24.48 -21.32
C VAL A 732 7.54 25.57 -22.38
N ASP A 733 8.58 26.00 -23.09
CA ASP A 733 8.48 27.01 -24.15
C ASP A 733 7.53 26.56 -25.28
N ALA A 734 7.62 25.29 -25.68
CA ALA A 734 6.76 24.71 -26.71
C ALA A 734 5.27 24.72 -26.32
N GLN A 735 4.95 24.69 -25.02
CA GLN A 735 3.57 24.69 -24.53
C GLN A 735 3.04 26.08 -24.13
N SER A 736 3.87 27.13 -24.16
CA SER A 736 3.51 28.48 -23.73
C SER A 736 2.34 29.13 -24.50
N GLU A 737 2.08 28.67 -25.73
CA GLU A 737 0.96 29.13 -26.55
C GLU A 737 -0.30 28.25 -26.39
N ASN A 738 -0.21 27.12 -25.68
CA ASN A 738 -1.29 26.15 -25.47
C ASN A 738 -1.89 26.24 -24.06
N ILE A 739 -2.03 27.46 -23.55
CA ILE A 739 -2.58 27.73 -22.21
C ILE A 739 -4.10 27.85 -22.28
N GLY A 740 -4.80 27.12 -21.43
CA GLY A 740 -6.26 27.20 -21.33
C GLY A 740 -6.87 26.13 -20.43
N PHE A 741 -8.16 25.87 -20.63
CA PHE A 741 -8.98 25.02 -19.76
C PHE A 741 -9.60 23.83 -20.51
N GLU A 742 -9.35 23.73 -21.82
CA GLU A 742 -9.81 22.59 -22.61
C GLU A 742 -8.84 21.42 -22.44
N VAL A 743 -9.35 20.21 -22.74
CA VAL A 743 -8.56 18.98 -22.71
C VAL A 743 -7.34 19.13 -23.63
N GLY A 744 -6.16 18.76 -23.12
CA GLY A 744 -4.90 18.88 -23.85
C GLY A 744 -4.24 20.26 -23.79
N GLN A 745 -4.85 21.25 -23.15
CA GLN A 745 -4.23 22.55 -22.85
C GLN A 745 -3.59 22.52 -21.46
N TYR A 746 -2.65 23.43 -21.20
CA TYR A 746 -2.02 23.56 -19.89
C TYR A 746 -2.66 24.70 -19.10
N SER A 747 -2.87 24.50 -17.79
CA SER A 747 -3.31 25.59 -16.93
C SER A 747 -2.18 26.58 -16.67
N GLN A 748 -2.52 27.85 -16.42
CA GLN A 748 -1.51 28.87 -16.08
C GLN A 748 -0.71 28.47 -14.83
N THR A 749 -1.35 27.88 -13.83
CA THR A 749 -0.71 27.41 -12.60
C THR A 749 0.38 26.36 -12.87
N VAL A 750 0.12 25.41 -13.76
CA VAL A 750 1.08 24.36 -14.12
C VAL A 750 2.27 24.95 -14.88
N MET A 751 2.04 25.92 -15.78
CA MET A 751 3.11 26.64 -16.48
C MET A 751 3.99 27.45 -15.52
N ASP A 752 3.37 28.12 -14.55
CA ASP A 752 4.08 28.94 -13.56
C ASP A 752 4.96 28.07 -12.64
N LEU A 753 4.43 26.93 -12.16
CA LEU A 753 5.18 25.99 -11.32
C LEU A 753 6.41 25.40 -12.03
N ALA A 754 6.28 25.01 -13.30
CA ALA A 754 7.40 24.51 -14.09
C ALA A 754 8.47 25.61 -14.32
N THR A 755 8.03 26.84 -14.55
CA THR A 755 8.92 28.01 -14.70
C THR A 755 9.67 28.32 -13.40
N ASP A 756 8.99 28.25 -12.25
CA ASP A 756 9.61 28.44 -10.94
C ASP A 756 10.63 27.34 -10.62
N ALA A 757 10.31 26.08 -10.95
CA ALA A 757 11.23 24.96 -10.79
C ALA A 757 12.49 25.12 -11.66
N LEU A 758 12.33 25.55 -12.92
CA LEU A 758 13.44 25.86 -13.82
C LEU A 758 14.33 26.97 -13.25
N ASN A 759 13.74 28.06 -12.78
CA ASN A 759 14.49 29.17 -12.18
C ASN A 759 15.25 28.75 -10.91
N ALA A 760 14.64 27.92 -10.06
CA ALA A 760 15.27 27.38 -8.87
C ALA A 760 16.46 26.48 -9.23
N ALA A 761 16.28 25.58 -10.21
CA ALA A 761 17.33 24.69 -10.68
C ALA A 761 18.50 25.44 -11.32
N GLN A 762 18.21 26.46 -12.13
CA GLN A 762 19.23 27.32 -12.73
C GLN A 762 20.05 28.07 -11.67
N ASN A 763 19.40 28.58 -10.63
CA ASN A 763 20.10 29.23 -9.51
C ASN A 763 21.04 28.25 -8.77
N VAL A 764 20.64 26.98 -8.59
CA VAL A 764 21.51 25.97 -7.99
C VAL A 764 22.67 25.60 -8.92
N LEU A 765 22.42 25.45 -10.21
CA LEU A 765 23.46 25.20 -11.21
C LEU A 765 24.57 26.27 -11.17
N ASP A 766 24.18 27.54 -11.00
CA ASP A 766 25.10 28.67 -10.96
C ASP A 766 25.86 28.79 -9.63
N THR A 767 25.23 28.42 -8.50
CA THR A 767 25.74 28.72 -7.15
C THR A 767 26.24 27.50 -6.35
N ALA A 768 26.02 26.28 -6.82
CA ALA A 768 26.39 25.07 -6.10
C ALA A 768 27.90 24.99 -5.78
N THR A 769 28.21 24.59 -4.55
CA THR A 769 29.58 24.36 -4.05
C THR A 769 29.85 22.90 -3.70
N ARG A 770 28.82 22.05 -3.75
CA ARG A 770 28.85 20.61 -3.44
C ARG A 770 27.95 19.83 -4.39
N GLN A 771 28.32 18.57 -4.68
CA GLN A 771 27.61 17.74 -5.66
C GLN A 771 26.18 17.43 -5.22
N ASN A 772 25.95 17.18 -3.93
CA ASN A 772 24.62 16.90 -3.41
C ASN A 772 23.61 18.03 -3.65
N GLN A 773 24.06 19.29 -3.74
CA GLN A 773 23.16 20.40 -4.07
C GLN A 773 22.66 20.29 -5.52
N LEU A 774 23.54 19.87 -6.44
CA LEU A 774 23.19 19.64 -7.84
C LEU A 774 22.25 18.43 -7.97
N ASP A 775 22.54 17.35 -7.25
CA ASP A 775 21.74 16.12 -7.28
C ASP A 775 20.35 16.32 -6.66
N GLU A 776 20.26 17.00 -5.51
CA GLU A 776 18.98 17.37 -4.87
C GLU A 776 18.15 18.30 -5.77
N SER A 777 18.81 19.24 -6.45
CA SER A 777 18.14 20.14 -7.39
C SER A 777 17.67 19.43 -8.65
N LEU A 778 18.42 18.44 -9.16
CA LEU A 778 18.02 17.61 -10.28
C LEU A 778 16.78 16.79 -9.93
N ALA A 779 16.81 16.08 -8.78
CA ALA A 779 15.66 15.31 -8.30
C ALA A 779 14.43 16.18 -8.06
N THR A 780 14.61 17.41 -7.55
CA THR A 780 13.51 18.36 -7.36
C THR A 780 12.92 18.81 -8.69
N LEU A 781 13.76 19.17 -9.68
CA LEU A 781 13.30 19.57 -11.01
C LEU A 781 12.54 18.43 -11.70
N GLU A 782 13.09 17.21 -11.67
CA GLU A 782 12.44 16.02 -12.23
C GLU A 782 11.08 15.75 -11.57
N ASN A 783 11.00 15.85 -10.24
CA ASN A 783 9.77 15.67 -9.49
C ASN A 783 8.71 16.76 -9.75
N GLU A 784 9.11 18.02 -9.92
CA GLU A 784 8.15 19.07 -10.31
C GLU A 784 7.65 18.87 -11.74
N MET A 785 8.50 18.37 -12.63
CA MET A 785 8.11 18.08 -14.02
C MET A 785 7.15 16.91 -14.18
N THR A 786 7.04 15.99 -13.20
CA THR A 786 5.96 14.98 -13.22
C THR A 786 4.57 15.58 -13.08
N LYS A 787 4.47 16.79 -12.51
CA LYS A 787 3.22 17.55 -12.35
C LYS A 787 2.91 18.41 -13.59
N PHE A 788 3.83 18.50 -14.55
CA PHE A 788 3.65 19.26 -15.79
C PHE A 788 2.82 18.46 -16.80
N VAL A 789 1.52 18.34 -16.53
CA VAL A 789 0.56 17.60 -17.35
C VAL A 789 -0.52 18.53 -17.92
N PRO A 790 -1.04 18.28 -19.13
CA PRO A 790 -2.16 19.03 -19.66
C PRO A 790 -3.45 18.70 -18.90
N ASN A 791 -4.45 19.57 -18.99
CA ASN A 791 -5.78 19.32 -18.47
C ASN A 791 -6.34 18.03 -19.09
N LEU A 792 -6.77 17.12 -18.23
CA LEU A 792 -7.37 15.84 -18.62
C LEU A 792 -8.89 15.95 -18.83
N THR A 793 -9.50 17.05 -18.39
CA THR A 793 -10.95 17.27 -18.41
C THR A 793 -11.27 18.71 -18.81
N SER A 794 -12.45 18.92 -19.43
CA SER A 794 -12.94 20.27 -19.77
C SER A 794 -13.83 20.79 -18.63
N THR A 795 -13.42 21.90 -18.03
CA THR A 795 -14.16 22.53 -16.90
C THR A 795 -15.05 23.70 -17.31
N THR A 796 -15.13 24.00 -18.62
CA THR A 796 -15.83 25.17 -19.17
C THR A 796 -17.30 25.26 -18.72
N THR A 797 -18.04 24.15 -18.76
CA THR A 797 -19.44 24.10 -18.30
C THR A 797 -19.54 24.30 -16.78
N LEU A 798 -18.69 23.62 -16.02
CA LEU A 798 -18.69 23.72 -14.55
C LEU A 798 -18.41 25.13 -14.08
N ARG A 799 -17.44 25.82 -14.71
CA ARG A 799 -17.12 27.22 -14.39
C ARG A 799 -18.30 28.15 -14.65
N THR A 800 -18.97 27.98 -15.78
CA THR A 800 -20.18 28.76 -16.11
C THR A 800 -21.29 28.57 -15.09
N VAL A 801 -21.47 27.34 -14.60
CA VAL A 801 -22.49 27.02 -13.57
C VAL A 801 -22.10 27.58 -12.21
N ILE A 802 -20.83 27.50 -11.82
CA ILE A 802 -20.30 28.14 -10.60
C ILE A 802 -20.54 29.65 -10.64
N ASP A 803 -20.12 30.32 -11.71
CA ASP A 803 -20.29 31.77 -11.89
C ASP A 803 -21.77 32.18 -11.80
N SER A 804 -22.65 31.39 -12.43
CA SER A 804 -24.10 31.62 -12.39
C SER A 804 -24.68 31.42 -10.99
N ALA A 805 -24.27 30.37 -10.27
CA ALA A 805 -24.72 30.09 -8.92
C ALA A 805 -24.26 31.17 -7.94
N GLN A 806 -23.00 31.60 -8.03
CA GLN A 806 -22.45 32.68 -7.21
C GLN A 806 -23.19 33.99 -7.44
N ALA A 807 -23.46 34.35 -8.70
CA ALA A 807 -24.23 35.56 -9.03
C ALA A 807 -25.66 35.53 -8.44
N VAL A 808 -26.31 34.37 -8.40
CA VAL A 808 -27.62 34.19 -7.78
C VAL A 808 -27.54 34.43 -6.27
N VAL A 809 -26.58 33.79 -5.58
CA VAL A 809 -26.40 33.95 -4.13
C VAL A 809 -26.06 35.39 -3.76
N ASP A 810 -25.13 36.00 -4.49
CA ASP A 810 -24.70 37.39 -4.27
C ASP A 810 -25.86 38.38 -4.43
N ALA A 811 -26.71 38.17 -5.44
CA ALA A 811 -27.90 39.00 -5.66
C ALA A 811 -28.92 38.90 -4.51
N GLN A 812 -28.93 37.80 -3.75
CA GLN A 812 -29.82 37.58 -2.61
C GLN A 812 -29.19 37.91 -1.25
N SER A 813 -27.92 38.32 -1.22
CA SER A 813 -27.18 38.63 0.03
C SER A 813 -27.88 39.66 0.94
N GLY A 814 -28.69 40.55 0.37
CA GLY A 814 -29.49 41.53 1.11
C GLY A 814 -30.89 41.07 1.54
N ASN A 815 -31.30 39.84 1.19
CA ASN A 815 -32.63 39.26 1.44
C ASN A 815 -32.56 37.98 2.30
N ILE A 816 -31.57 37.92 3.20
CA ILE A 816 -31.35 36.80 4.12
C ILE A 816 -32.05 37.09 5.44
N GLY A 817 -32.87 36.16 5.92
CA GLY A 817 -33.61 36.30 7.18
C GLY A 817 -34.73 35.27 7.35
N ASP A 818 -35.52 35.44 8.40
CA ASP A 818 -36.55 34.48 8.84
C ASP A 818 -37.97 34.87 8.42
N GLU A 819 -38.15 35.99 7.71
CA GLU A 819 -39.47 36.44 7.25
C GLU A 819 -39.89 35.71 5.95
N GLU A 820 -41.19 35.65 5.71
CA GLU A 820 -41.75 35.04 4.49
C GLU A 820 -41.26 35.77 3.24
N GLY A 821 -40.73 35.01 2.27
CA GLY A 821 -40.11 35.57 1.06
C GLY A 821 -38.61 35.91 1.19
N GLN A 822 -38.02 35.77 2.38
CA GLN A 822 -36.57 35.86 2.61
C GLN A 822 -35.91 34.48 2.51
N PHE A 823 -34.60 34.42 2.29
CA PHE A 823 -33.85 33.16 2.27
C PHE A 823 -33.30 32.84 3.66
N SER A 824 -33.53 31.62 4.17
CA SER A 824 -32.92 31.23 5.44
C SER A 824 -31.40 31.17 5.35
N GLN A 825 -30.71 31.45 6.46
CA GLN A 825 -29.26 31.32 6.55
C GLN A 825 -28.79 29.90 6.18
N ALA A 826 -29.54 28.87 6.58
CA ALA A 826 -29.21 27.48 6.27
C ALA A 826 -29.25 27.18 4.75
N THR A 827 -30.19 27.77 4.01
CA THR A 827 -30.28 27.61 2.55
C THR A 827 -29.14 28.32 1.83
N VAL A 828 -28.72 29.49 2.34
CA VAL A 828 -27.56 30.23 1.81
C VAL A 828 -26.25 29.50 2.09
N ASP A 829 -26.08 28.98 3.31
CA ASP A 829 -24.89 28.21 3.69
C ASP A 829 -24.77 26.92 2.87
N ALA A 830 -25.88 26.21 2.61
CA ALA A 830 -25.90 25.01 1.78
C ALA A 830 -25.53 25.30 0.31
N ALA A 831 -26.06 26.39 -0.26
CA ALA A 831 -25.68 26.83 -1.59
C ALA A 831 -24.19 27.21 -1.67
N GLY A 832 -23.67 27.93 -0.66
CA GLY A 832 -22.26 28.28 -0.56
C GLY A 832 -21.36 27.05 -0.46
N ALA A 833 -21.72 26.06 0.36
CA ALA A 833 -20.97 24.80 0.48
C ALA A 833 -20.95 24.01 -0.83
N ALA A 834 -22.06 23.97 -1.57
CA ALA A 834 -22.13 23.33 -2.88
C ALA A 834 -21.26 24.05 -3.92
N ILE A 835 -21.22 25.39 -3.92
CA ILE A 835 -20.34 26.18 -4.78
C ILE A 835 -18.87 25.85 -4.47
N SER A 836 -18.45 25.91 -3.21
CA SER A 836 -17.07 25.59 -2.83
C SER A 836 -16.68 24.15 -3.17
N SER A 837 -17.62 23.21 -3.08
CA SER A 837 -17.38 21.82 -3.46
C SER A 837 -17.17 21.69 -4.97
N ALA A 838 -17.98 22.41 -5.77
CA ALA A 838 -17.84 22.48 -7.23
C ALA A 838 -16.53 23.17 -7.66
N GLU A 839 -16.09 24.21 -6.95
CA GLU A 839 -14.78 24.86 -7.19
C GLU A 839 -13.61 23.92 -6.92
N ASN A 840 -13.68 23.15 -5.83
CA ASN A 840 -12.65 22.15 -5.55
C ASN A 840 -12.56 21.10 -6.67
N VAL A 841 -13.72 20.62 -7.17
CA VAL A 841 -13.75 19.69 -8.32
C VAL A 841 -13.18 20.36 -9.58
N ARG A 842 -13.53 21.62 -9.87
CA ARG A 842 -12.94 22.37 -11.00
C ARG A 842 -11.41 22.40 -10.95
N ASP A 843 -10.83 22.54 -9.75
CA ASP A 843 -9.39 22.72 -9.58
C ASP A 843 -8.61 21.39 -9.48
N THR A 844 -9.29 20.27 -9.19
CA THR A 844 -8.64 18.99 -8.87
C THR A 844 -9.09 17.80 -9.73
N ALA A 845 -10.17 17.92 -10.52
CA ALA A 845 -10.75 16.78 -11.22
C ALA A 845 -9.91 16.27 -12.39
N SER A 846 -9.49 15.01 -12.29
CA SER A 846 -8.83 14.26 -13.37
C SER A 846 -9.81 13.54 -14.31
N PHE A 847 -11.11 13.48 -13.98
CA PHE A 847 -12.15 12.80 -14.78
C PHE A 847 -13.36 13.69 -15.09
N GLN A 848 -13.84 13.66 -16.34
CA GLN A 848 -14.98 14.48 -16.79
C GLN A 848 -16.26 14.12 -16.04
N SER A 849 -16.43 12.85 -15.65
CA SER A 849 -17.54 12.39 -14.82
C SER A 849 -17.62 13.09 -13.47
N SER A 850 -16.48 13.43 -12.86
CA SER A 850 -16.43 14.20 -11.61
C SER A 850 -16.89 15.64 -11.84
N VAL A 851 -16.46 16.25 -12.95
CA VAL A 851 -16.89 17.59 -13.38
C VAL A 851 -18.40 17.61 -13.66
N ASP A 852 -18.92 16.61 -14.37
CA ASP A 852 -20.34 16.49 -14.73
C ASP A 852 -21.22 16.19 -13.49
N ALA A 853 -20.72 15.36 -12.58
CA ALA A 853 -21.36 15.10 -11.29
C ALA A 853 -21.39 16.37 -10.43
N ALA A 854 -20.32 17.18 -10.43
CA ALA A 854 -20.29 18.47 -9.74
C ALA A 854 -21.26 19.48 -10.38
N VAL A 855 -21.34 19.55 -11.73
CA VAL A 855 -22.35 20.36 -12.45
C VAL A 855 -23.75 19.95 -12.02
N THR A 856 -24.04 18.66 -12.00
CA THR A 856 -25.36 18.11 -11.65
C THR A 856 -25.69 18.38 -10.19
N SER A 857 -24.75 18.15 -9.29
CA SER A 857 -24.90 18.36 -7.84
C SER A 857 -25.13 19.83 -7.53
N LEU A 858 -24.31 20.74 -8.08
CA LEU A 858 -24.48 22.17 -7.89
C LEU A 858 -25.83 22.65 -8.45
N ARG A 859 -26.23 22.22 -9.65
CA ARG A 859 -27.55 22.54 -10.22
C ARG A 859 -28.70 22.02 -9.35
N SER A 860 -28.57 20.80 -8.82
CA SER A 860 -29.58 20.19 -7.95
C SER A 860 -29.72 20.97 -6.64
N GLU A 861 -28.61 21.38 -6.03
CA GLU A 861 -28.65 22.16 -4.80
C GLU A 861 -29.19 23.57 -5.05
N MET A 862 -28.75 24.23 -6.13
CA MET A 862 -29.28 25.54 -6.52
C MET A 862 -30.78 25.48 -6.88
N ALA A 863 -31.31 24.34 -7.32
CA ALA A 863 -32.76 24.18 -7.52
C ALA A 863 -33.55 24.19 -6.20
N LYS A 864 -32.91 23.87 -5.07
CA LYS A 864 -33.48 23.96 -3.72
C LYS A 864 -33.32 25.35 -3.11
N PHE A 865 -32.57 26.24 -3.77
CA PHE A 865 -32.35 27.62 -3.34
C PHE A 865 -33.63 28.46 -3.54
N LEU A 866 -34.56 28.29 -2.60
CA LEU A 866 -35.89 28.88 -2.61
C LEU A 866 -36.07 29.79 -1.39
N PRO A 867 -36.90 30.85 -1.48
CA PRO A 867 -37.24 31.66 -0.33
C PRO A 867 -38.07 30.86 0.67
N ASN A 868 -37.95 31.21 1.95
CA ASN A 868 -38.76 30.69 3.05
C ASN A 868 -40.24 30.88 2.72
N THR A 869 -40.93 29.76 2.47
CA THR A 869 -42.36 29.71 2.20
C THR A 869 -43.04 29.00 3.36
N ARG A 870 -43.97 29.69 4.02
CA ARG A 870 -44.73 29.14 5.15
C ARG A 870 -46.01 28.52 4.59
N ALA A 871 -46.28 27.26 4.90
CA ALA A 871 -47.58 26.67 4.58
C ALA A 871 -48.66 27.36 5.43
N GLU A 872 -49.64 27.99 4.79
CA GLU A 872 -50.83 28.55 5.44
C GLU A 872 -51.48 27.48 6.35
N PRO A 873 -51.75 27.76 7.63
CA PRO A 873 -52.37 26.79 8.51
C PRO A 873 -53.84 26.56 8.13
N ASP A 874 -54.29 25.31 8.21
CA ASP A 874 -55.70 24.96 7.99
C ASP A 874 -56.54 25.37 9.22
N VAL A 875 -57.29 26.47 9.07
CA VAL A 875 -58.16 27.03 10.10
C VAL A 875 -59.59 26.48 10.08
N THR A 876 -59.90 25.52 9.20
CA THR A 876 -61.26 25.02 8.99
C THR A 876 -61.88 24.47 10.28
N ALA A 877 -61.11 23.67 11.03
CA ALA A 877 -61.57 23.09 12.29
C ALA A 877 -61.83 24.14 13.37
N LEU A 878 -60.95 25.15 13.48
CA LEU A 878 -61.11 26.26 14.42
C LEU A 878 -62.33 27.12 14.07
N GLN A 879 -62.57 27.37 12.78
CA GLN A 879 -63.74 28.10 12.30
C GLN A 879 -65.05 27.38 12.67
N ASN A 880 -65.08 26.05 12.56
CA ASN A 880 -66.25 25.25 12.95
C ASN A 880 -66.49 25.31 14.47
N ALA A 881 -65.45 25.16 15.28
CA ALA A 881 -65.56 25.26 16.75
C ALA A 881 -66.06 26.65 17.21
N ILE A 882 -65.59 27.73 16.58
CA ILE A 882 -66.07 29.10 16.83
C ILE A 882 -67.57 29.23 16.52
N ASN A 883 -68.04 28.65 15.41
CA ASN A 883 -69.44 28.72 15.01
C ASN A 883 -70.35 27.96 15.97
N ASP A 884 -69.92 26.78 16.44
CA ASP A 884 -70.65 25.99 17.43
C ASP A 884 -70.74 26.72 18.78
N ALA A 885 -69.63 27.33 19.22
CA ALA A 885 -69.59 28.11 20.46
C ALA A 885 -70.50 29.35 20.41
N LYS A 886 -70.52 30.08 19.28
CA LYS A 886 -71.45 31.19 19.03
C LYS A 886 -72.90 30.74 19.09
N THR A 887 -73.23 29.66 18.39
CA THR A 887 -74.60 29.13 18.38
C THR A 887 -75.10 28.80 19.79
N LYS A 888 -74.23 28.24 20.65
CA LYS A 888 -74.56 27.92 22.05
C LYS A 888 -74.75 29.17 22.91
N THR A 889 -73.89 30.18 22.74
CA THR A 889 -73.97 31.43 23.51
C THR A 889 -75.14 32.30 23.08
N ASP A 890 -75.45 32.36 21.79
CA ASP A 890 -76.62 33.07 21.24
C ASP A 890 -77.96 32.48 21.71
N ALA A 891 -78.00 31.16 21.94
CA ALA A 891 -79.20 30.46 22.42
C ALA A 891 -79.42 30.59 23.95
N ALA A 892 -78.44 31.10 24.69
CA ALA A 892 -78.49 31.15 26.14
C ALA A 892 -79.17 32.43 26.66
N THR A 893 -80.01 32.27 27.70
CA THR A 893 -80.67 33.39 28.37
C THR A 893 -79.87 33.78 29.61
N VAL A 894 -79.41 35.04 29.67
CA VAL A 894 -78.65 35.57 30.82
C VAL A 894 -79.58 35.86 32.00
N GLY A 895 -79.24 35.33 33.17
CA GLY A 895 -80.00 35.55 34.39
C GLY A 895 -79.56 34.63 35.54
N ASN A 896 -80.27 34.73 36.66
CA ASN A 896 -79.96 34.00 37.90
C ASN A 896 -80.97 32.87 38.20
N GLY A 897 -81.95 32.66 37.32
CA GLY A 897 -82.93 31.58 37.39
C GLY A 897 -82.36 30.23 36.97
N ALA A 898 -83.07 29.17 37.34
CA ALA A 898 -82.71 27.81 36.95
C ALA A 898 -82.79 27.63 35.43
N GLY A 899 -81.72 27.11 34.81
CA GLY A 899 -81.63 27.00 33.35
C GLY A 899 -81.14 28.27 32.65
N GLU A 900 -80.96 29.38 33.38
CA GLU A 900 -80.35 30.62 32.87
C GLU A 900 -78.83 30.62 33.13
N TYR A 901 -78.08 31.44 32.39
CA TYR A 901 -76.63 31.53 32.49
C TYR A 901 -76.22 32.82 33.21
N SER A 902 -75.30 32.73 34.17
CA SER A 902 -74.80 33.94 34.84
C SER A 902 -74.03 34.84 33.87
N GLN A 903 -74.00 36.15 34.15
CA GLN A 903 -73.24 37.10 33.34
C GLN A 903 -71.75 36.74 33.28
N GLU A 904 -71.18 36.26 34.39
CA GLU A 904 -69.77 35.86 34.48
C GLU A 904 -69.43 34.70 33.54
N VAL A 905 -70.30 33.68 33.47
CA VAL A 905 -70.11 32.53 32.57
C VAL A 905 -70.30 32.94 31.10
N MET A 906 -71.18 33.90 30.82
CA MET A 906 -71.36 34.45 29.48
C MET A 906 -70.11 35.23 29.02
N ASP A 907 -69.57 36.09 29.89
CA ASP A 907 -68.40 36.91 29.56
C ASP A 907 -67.15 36.05 29.28
N ILE A 908 -66.96 34.96 30.06
CA ILE A 908 -65.87 34.00 29.84
C ILE A 908 -66.01 33.33 28.46
N ALA A 909 -67.21 32.87 28.10
CA ALA A 909 -67.45 32.21 26.81
C ALA A 909 -67.23 33.17 25.63
N VAL A 910 -67.71 34.41 25.73
CA VAL A 910 -67.53 35.43 24.69
C VAL A 910 -66.05 35.79 24.51
N ASN A 911 -65.29 35.96 25.60
CA ASN A 911 -63.85 36.25 25.51
C ASN A 911 -63.08 35.11 24.84
N ALA A 912 -63.36 33.85 25.20
CA ALA A 912 -62.73 32.69 24.56
C ALA A 912 -63.04 32.61 23.05
N ILE A 913 -64.26 32.95 22.65
CA ILE A 913 -64.67 33.03 21.24
C ILE A 913 -63.90 34.15 20.49
N THR A 914 -63.66 35.29 21.12
CA THR A 914 -62.89 36.40 20.55
C THR A 914 -61.42 36.04 20.39
N ASP A 915 -60.81 35.41 21.39
CA ASP A 915 -59.41 34.99 21.33
C ASP A 915 -59.19 33.95 20.22
N ALA A 916 -60.10 32.99 20.09
CA ALA A 916 -60.07 32.00 19.02
C ALA A 916 -60.20 32.63 17.61
N GLN A 917 -61.00 33.70 17.45
CA GLN A 917 -61.11 34.44 16.18
C GLN A 917 -59.83 35.18 15.83
N ASN A 918 -59.20 35.83 16.81
CA ASN A 918 -57.92 36.49 16.60
C ASN A 918 -56.87 35.47 16.12
N VAL A 919 -56.82 34.29 16.76
CA VAL A 919 -55.93 33.21 16.31
C VAL A 919 -56.26 32.76 14.89
N ARG A 920 -57.54 32.53 14.54
CA ARG A 920 -57.93 32.18 13.17
C ARG A 920 -57.44 33.20 12.13
N ASP A 921 -57.49 34.49 12.47
CA ASP A 921 -57.17 35.58 11.53
C ASP A 921 -55.66 35.91 11.46
N THR A 922 -54.88 35.51 12.46
CA THR A 922 -53.45 35.89 12.57
C THR A 922 -52.49 34.70 12.70
N ALA A 923 -52.99 33.47 12.86
CA ALA A 923 -52.15 32.30 13.02
C ALA A 923 -51.33 32.06 11.76
N THR A 924 -50.06 31.76 11.97
CA THR A 924 -49.12 31.45 10.91
C THR A 924 -48.53 30.05 11.06
N MET A 925 -48.99 29.28 12.05
CA MET A 925 -48.60 27.88 12.29
C MET A 925 -49.79 27.05 12.70
N GLN A 926 -49.84 25.80 12.23
CA GLN A 926 -50.90 24.86 12.57
C GLN A 926 -50.98 24.58 14.08
N SER A 927 -49.84 24.52 14.77
CA SER A 927 -49.79 24.28 16.22
C SER A 927 -50.48 25.37 17.04
N VAL A 928 -50.51 26.61 16.54
CA VAL A 928 -51.20 27.73 17.20
C VAL A 928 -52.71 27.60 17.00
N VAL A 929 -53.14 27.15 15.81
CA VAL A 929 -54.55 26.85 15.51
C VAL A 929 -55.05 25.70 16.40
N ASP A 930 -54.29 24.62 16.50
CA ASP A 930 -54.64 23.44 17.30
C ASP A 930 -54.77 23.78 18.80
N ALA A 931 -53.87 24.60 19.33
CA ALA A 931 -53.92 25.06 20.73
C ALA A 931 -55.15 25.95 21.00
N ALA A 932 -55.56 26.78 20.04
CA ALA A 932 -56.74 27.63 20.17
C ALA A 932 -58.05 26.82 20.17
N ILE A 933 -58.13 25.73 19.39
CA ILE A 933 -59.27 24.80 19.43
C ILE A 933 -59.43 24.22 20.84
N LEU A 934 -58.35 23.66 21.40
CA LEU A 934 -58.37 23.07 22.74
C LEU A 934 -58.76 24.08 23.83
N THR A 935 -58.27 25.32 23.71
CA THR A 935 -58.58 26.39 24.65
C THR A 935 -60.06 26.78 24.58
N LEU A 936 -60.59 26.97 23.36
CA LEU A 936 -62.00 27.30 23.16
C LEU A 936 -62.92 26.18 23.68
N GLU A 937 -62.60 24.93 23.39
CA GLU A 937 -63.36 23.76 23.89
C GLU A 937 -63.36 23.70 25.42
N ALA A 938 -62.21 23.93 26.06
CA ALA A 938 -62.08 23.89 27.51
C ALA A 938 -62.87 25.01 28.22
N GLU A 939 -62.88 26.22 27.66
CA GLU A 939 -63.68 27.33 28.21
C GLU A 939 -65.18 27.11 27.97
N MET A 940 -65.56 26.63 26.78
CA MET A 940 -66.96 26.28 26.50
C MET A 940 -67.48 25.11 27.34
N ALA A 941 -66.61 24.25 27.89
CA ALA A 941 -67.02 23.22 28.84
C ALA A 941 -67.47 23.79 30.20
N LYS A 942 -67.06 25.01 30.55
CA LYS A 942 -67.51 25.74 31.75
C LYS A 942 -68.83 26.47 31.54
N PHE A 943 -69.29 26.57 30.28
CA PHE A 943 -70.54 27.20 29.89
C PHE A 943 -71.74 26.31 30.24
N VAL A 944 -72.12 26.31 31.52
CA VAL A 944 -73.25 25.53 32.05
C VAL A 944 -74.30 26.45 32.69
N PRO A 945 -75.60 26.13 32.60
CA PRO A 945 -76.65 26.94 33.19
C PRO A 945 -76.67 26.79 34.72
N ASN A 946 -77.27 27.76 35.40
CA ASN A 946 -77.55 27.72 36.83
C ASN A 946 -78.46 26.53 37.14
N ILE A 947 -78.03 25.67 38.08
CA ILE A 947 -78.76 24.47 38.47
C ILE A 947 -79.36 24.67 39.87
N THR A 948 -80.67 24.71 40.01
CA THR A 948 -81.34 24.90 41.32
C THR A 948 -82.01 23.63 41.85
N GLY A 949 -81.35 22.47 41.72
CA GLY A 949 -81.85 21.22 42.31
C GLY A 949 -80.97 20.02 42.01
N ILE A 950 -80.96 19.05 42.93
CA ILE A 950 -80.34 17.73 42.73
C ILE A 950 -81.14 17.00 41.65
N HIS A 951 -80.69 17.08 40.40
CA HIS A 951 -81.18 16.19 39.35
C HIS A 951 -80.68 14.77 39.63
N ASN A 952 -81.57 13.94 40.18
CA ASN A 952 -81.36 12.50 40.29
C ASN A 952 -81.63 11.88 38.91
N ALA A 953 -80.81 12.20 37.92
CA ALA A 953 -80.86 11.56 36.61
C ALA A 953 -80.51 10.08 36.82
N ASN A 954 -81.52 9.21 36.77
CA ASN A 954 -81.32 7.77 36.81
C ASN A 954 -80.71 7.34 35.47
N ILE A 955 -79.38 7.42 35.37
CA ILE A 955 -78.65 6.74 34.29
C ILE A 955 -78.73 5.24 34.58
N ALA A 956 -79.42 4.51 33.70
CA ALA A 956 -79.59 3.06 33.82
C ALA A 956 -78.21 2.39 33.89
N GLY A 957 -77.93 1.69 35.00
CA GLY A 957 -76.68 0.97 35.21
C GLY A 957 -75.67 1.64 36.16
N LEU A 958 -75.77 2.96 36.42
CA LEU A 958 -74.84 3.62 37.34
C LEU A 958 -75.09 3.22 38.79
N ARG A 959 -74.15 2.48 39.37
CA ARG A 959 -74.22 1.99 40.77
C ARG A 959 -72.95 2.31 41.53
N ILE A 960 -73.10 2.65 42.80
CA ILE A 960 -71.98 2.76 43.74
C ILE A 960 -72.11 1.69 44.81
N TYR A 961 -71.00 1.03 45.17
CA TYR A 961 -70.99 -0.08 46.13
C TYR A 961 -69.59 -0.31 46.72
N PRO A 962 -69.47 -0.92 47.90
CA PRO A 962 -70.56 -1.17 48.84
C PRO A 962 -71.11 0.15 49.41
N ASN A 963 -72.36 0.15 49.86
CA ASN A 963 -72.96 1.28 50.57
C ASN A 963 -73.87 0.68 51.67
N PRO A 964 -73.43 0.65 52.95
CA PRO A 964 -72.29 1.39 53.52
C PRO A 964 -70.89 0.93 53.05
N VAL A 965 -69.91 1.84 53.06
CA VAL A 965 -68.50 1.61 52.65
C VAL A 965 -67.53 1.84 53.81
N SER A 966 -66.47 1.02 53.89
CA SER A 966 -65.38 1.18 54.85
C SER A 966 -64.19 1.94 54.24
N ASN A 967 -63.53 1.39 53.23
CA ASN A 967 -62.29 1.94 52.67
C ASN A 967 -62.38 2.29 51.18
N SER A 968 -62.97 1.42 50.36
CA SER A 968 -62.98 1.62 48.90
C SER A 968 -64.39 1.61 48.35
N LEU A 969 -64.78 2.70 47.68
CA LEU A 969 -66.08 2.86 47.03
C LEU A 969 -65.94 2.60 45.53
N TYR A 970 -66.59 1.56 45.03
CA TYR A 970 -66.61 1.20 43.61
C TYR A 970 -67.74 1.90 42.88
N ILE A 971 -67.48 2.26 41.62
CA ILE A 971 -68.42 2.92 40.71
C ILE A 971 -68.56 2.04 39.47
N ASN A 972 -69.76 1.50 39.25
CA ASN A 972 -70.09 0.83 38.00
C ASN A 972 -70.72 1.87 37.06
N ALA A 973 -69.91 2.42 36.14
CA ALA A 973 -70.33 3.26 35.03
C ALA A 973 -69.31 3.12 33.89
N ALA A 974 -69.76 3.28 32.64
CA ALA A 974 -68.86 3.40 31.49
C ALA A 974 -68.47 4.88 31.30
N ASN A 975 -67.25 5.12 30.82
CA ASN A 975 -66.78 6.45 30.36
C ASN A 975 -66.83 7.55 31.44
N ILE A 976 -66.20 7.30 32.59
CA ILE A 976 -66.10 8.27 33.70
C ILE A 976 -64.98 9.28 33.37
N ALA A 977 -65.32 10.57 33.31
CA ALA A 977 -64.37 11.66 33.09
C ALA A 977 -63.80 12.22 34.41
N ALA A 978 -64.63 12.34 35.45
CA ALA A 978 -64.18 12.82 36.77
C ALA A 978 -65.13 12.40 37.90
N CYS A 979 -64.61 12.30 39.11
CA CYS A 979 -65.39 12.05 40.32
C CYS A 979 -65.02 13.01 41.45
N LYS A 980 -66.03 13.44 42.20
CA LYS A 980 -65.89 14.42 43.29
C LYS A 980 -66.71 14.01 44.50
N ILE A 981 -66.12 13.97 45.69
CA ILE A 981 -66.82 13.66 46.94
C ILE A 981 -67.02 14.94 47.75
N MET A 982 -68.23 15.10 48.29
CA MET A 982 -68.67 16.26 49.06
C MET A 982 -69.34 15.85 50.37
N ASP A 983 -69.20 16.67 51.40
CA ASP A 983 -69.99 16.54 52.64
C ASP A 983 -71.42 17.09 52.48
N THR A 984 -72.22 17.00 53.55
CA THR A 984 -73.61 17.48 53.56
C THR A 984 -73.77 18.99 53.41
N SER A 985 -72.68 19.77 53.55
CA SER A 985 -72.66 21.22 53.28
C SER A 985 -72.28 21.54 51.84
N GLY A 986 -71.96 20.53 51.01
CA GLY A 986 -71.50 20.70 49.63
C GLY A 986 -70.00 21.02 49.51
N ARG A 987 -69.26 21.05 50.64
CA ARG A 987 -67.82 21.24 50.62
C ARG A 987 -67.14 20.01 50.02
N VAL A 988 -66.23 20.26 49.10
CA VAL A 988 -65.46 19.24 48.38
C VAL A 988 -64.41 18.65 49.31
N LEU A 989 -64.42 17.34 49.46
CA LEU A 989 -63.47 16.61 50.30
C LEU A 989 -62.43 15.84 49.47
N LEU A 990 -62.83 15.30 48.32
CA LEU A 990 -61.95 14.60 47.38
C LEU A 990 -62.35 14.95 45.94
N ASN A 991 -61.36 15.07 45.06
CA ASN A 991 -61.56 15.37 43.64
C ASN A 991 -60.52 14.59 42.83
N GLU A 992 -60.96 13.57 42.10
CA GLU A 992 -60.09 12.67 41.35
C GLU A 992 -60.44 12.65 39.86
N ARG A 993 -59.40 12.75 39.02
CA ARG A 993 -59.46 12.46 37.58
C ARG A 993 -58.96 11.04 37.37
N THR A 994 -59.86 10.08 37.20
CA THR A 994 -59.45 8.66 37.13
C THR A 994 -60.22 7.89 36.06
N SER A 995 -59.49 7.08 35.29
CA SER A 995 -60.00 5.97 34.47
C SER A 995 -60.32 4.71 35.30
N ALA A 996 -60.19 4.78 36.63
CA ALA A 996 -60.40 3.68 37.56
C ALA A 996 -61.82 3.68 38.16
N ASN A 997 -62.46 2.50 38.23
CA ASN A 997 -63.83 2.30 38.74
C ASN A 997 -63.91 2.23 40.28
N SER A 998 -62.97 2.83 41.01
CA SER A 998 -62.92 2.82 42.49
C SER A 998 -62.25 4.06 43.06
N ILE A 999 -62.75 4.55 44.19
CA ILE A 999 -62.20 5.68 44.94
C ILE A 999 -61.86 5.22 46.37
N ASP A 1000 -60.68 5.61 46.86
CA ASP A 1000 -60.31 5.44 48.26
C ASP A 1000 -61.00 6.51 49.12
N VAL A 1001 -61.84 6.05 50.03
CA VAL A 1001 -62.60 6.87 50.99
C VAL A 1001 -62.17 6.59 52.44
N SER A 1002 -61.06 5.88 52.65
CA SER A 1002 -60.53 5.54 53.98
C SER A 1002 -60.24 6.77 54.85
N VAL A 1003 -59.87 7.89 54.22
CA VAL A 1003 -59.59 9.18 54.88
C VAL A 1003 -60.84 9.89 55.41
N LEU A 1004 -62.04 9.49 54.98
CA LEU A 1004 -63.29 10.11 55.40
C LEU A 1004 -63.72 9.57 56.77
N GLN A 1005 -64.17 10.48 57.65
CA GLN A 1005 -64.79 10.11 58.92
C GLN A 1005 -66.15 9.45 58.68
N ASP A 1006 -66.65 8.69 59.65
CA ASP A 1006 -67.96 8.05 59.55
C ASP A 1006 -69.07 9.11 59.40
N GLY A 1007 -69.94 8.92 58.41
CA GLY A 1007 -70.90 9.95 58.03
C GLY A 1007 -71.54 9.76 56.65
N ILE A 1008 -72.43 10.70 56.30
CA ILE A 1008 -73.12 10.75 55.01
C ILE A 1008 -72.37 11.66 54.06
N TYR A 1009 -72.10 11.16 52.85
CA TYR A 1009 -71.41 11.90 51.80
C TYR A 1009 -72.14 11.78 50.46
N PHE A 1010 -71.81 12.70 49.55
CA PHE A 1010 -72.29 12.70 48.17
C PHE A 1010 -71.12 12.55 47.21
N ILE A 1011 -71.24 11.65 46.25
CA ILE A 1011 -70.33 11.54 45.11
C ILE A 1011 -71.00 12.14 43.87
N GLN A 1012 -70.33 13.06 43.21
CA GLN A 1012 -70.64 13.60 41.89
C GLN A 1012 -69.76 12.90 40.86
N VAL A 1013 -70.38 12.24 39.90
CA VAL A 1013 -69.72 11.55 38.78
C VAL A 1013 -70.01 12.33 37.51
N VAL A 1014 -68.96 12.69 36.77
CA VAL A 1014 -69.01 13.34 35.46
C VAL A 1014 -68.62 12.30 34.42
N LEU A 1015 -69.46 12.06 33.43
CA LEU A 1015 -69.17 11.17 32.30
C LEU A 1015 -68.51 11.94 31.15
N GLU A 1016 -67.84 11.24 30.24
CA GLU A 1016 -67.20 11.83 29.05
C GLU A 1016 -68.20 12.59 28.16
N ASN A 1017 -69.48 12.23 28.18
CA ASN A 1017 -70.54 12.96 27.48
C ASN A 1017 -71.05 14.19 28.26
N HIS A 1018 -70.30 14.65 29.27
CA HIS A 1018 -70.56 15.79 30.14
C HIS A 1018 -71.81 15.63 31.04
N SER A 1019 -72.41 14.44 31.10
CA SER A 1019 -73.51 14.17 32.03
C SER A 1019 -73.01 14.10 33.47
N VAL A 1020 -73.74 14.73 34.39
CA VAL A 1020 -73.40 14.80 35.82
C VAL A 1020 -74.43 14.02 36.64
N VAL A 1021 -73.97 13.09 37.47
CA VAL A 1021 -74.82 12.30 38.38
C VAL A 1021 -74.33 12.43 39.81
N ILE A 1022 -75.23 12.69 40.75
CA ILE A 1022 -74.90 12.74 42.18
C ILE A 1022 -75.56 11.57 42.92
N LYS A 1023 -74.79 10.81 43.70
CA LYS A 1023 -75.28 9.69 44.54
C LYS A 1023 -74.85 9.88 46.00
N LYS A 1024 -75.71 9.44 46.91
CA LYS A 1024 -75.45 9.44 48.36
C LYS A 1024 -74.84 8.12 48.80
N PHE A 1025 -73.79 8.14 49.63
CA PHE A 1025 -73.28 6.96 50.31
C PHE A 1025 -73.00 7.20 51.80
N LEU A 1026 -72.99 6.12 52.57
CA LEU A 1026 -72.68 6.10 53.99
C LEU A 1026 -71.28 5.52 54.19
N LYS A 1027 -70.38 6.29 54.81
CA LYS A 1027 -69.08 5.82 55.29
C LYS A 1027 -69.23 5.30 56.72
N TRP A 1028 -68.77 4.08 56.95
CA TRP A 1028 -68.78 3.45 58.27
C TRP A 1028 -67.52 2.60 58.45
N SER A 1029 -66.74 2.87 59.51
CA SER A 1029 -65.69 2.02 60.05
C SER A 1029 -66.28 0.91 60.94
N GLN A 1030 -66.13 -0.35 60.52
CA GLN A 1030 -66.44 -1.51 61.37
C GLN A 1030 -65.20 -1.91 62.18
#